data_AF-A0A7V8A5G6-F1
#
_entry.id   AF-A0A7V8A5G6-F1
#
_cell.length_a   1.000
_cell.length_b   1.000
_cell.length_c   1.000
_cell.angle_alpha   90.00
_cell.angle_beta   90.00
_cell.angle_gamma   90.00
#
_symmetry.space_group_name_H-M   'P 1'
#
loop_
_entity.id
_entity.type
_entity.pdbx_description
1 polymer ?
#
loop_
_entity_poly.entity_id
_entity_poly.type
_entity_poly.pdbx_seq_one_letter_code
_entity_poly.pdbx_strand_id
1 'polypeptide(L)'
;MEKIAGVVERIVYRNISNDFTIFRFRSDNDKQYTVKGKFFNIHPGMSLEISGNNSLNKYGEQFEAVNYSERPPLTLSNIEKYLASGLIKGIGPVYAKKIVKKFKENTLDILEFNAKRLQEIPGIGEKRIEAIIESVEKQRDIKEVMLFLSGFGISSNYALKIYRQYGKESIDLVSKNPYQLAEDIVGIGFIIADQIALKIGFDENSISRSKAAIFYALREKSRAGHVFVYRDELESYVGKLVNIDHEQISYALDMLIKENKVILSNEEGLDRIYLTYLYQAETGVVRELLRLKDTDIKKDTKQIDEIINELVEVNKILYNDAQIEAIRLSYLSKILVLTGGPGTGKTTTVIGIIEMLKKMNLSIVLAAPTGRAAKRLSEVTRCEAQTIHRLLEYNMEIGFQRNRDNQLIGNVFILDECSMIDINLLNSFLQALPDKASVIFAGDVDQLPSVGPGSILRDIIDSKVVPVVYLKEIFRQAKESKIIRNAHLINKKQLPDLSNSNDSDFFYIREPKVEKAVELLVELCSVRLPEKYGVDPIKDIQVLVPMKKGLHGSVNLNKVLQEVLNPIGKSLVYGDNIFRIGDKVMQIRNNYEKRIFNGDIGEIVDIDEDNLLLVDFDGEHVPYEQSELDELLLGYSVTIHKSQGSEYEVVVILLSNQHYIMLEKNLLYTAVTRAKRLLVLISTDEVIKATIKRENVLKRNSYLCDRLSLNLV
;
A
#
# COMPACT_ATOMS: atom_id res chain seq x y z
N MET A 1 38.01 -22.94 19.33
CA MET A 1 37.65 -21.53 19.10
C MET A 1 38.50 -20.69 20.00
N GLU A 2 39.16 -19.69 19.43
CA GLU A 2 39.93 -18.71 20.17
C GLU A 2 38.97 -17.80 20.93
N LYS A 3 39.39 -17.29 22.09
CA LYS A 3 38.61 -16.38 22.92
C LYS A 3 39.34 -15.06 23.04
N ILE A 4 38.66 -13.97 22.71
CA ILE A 4 39.16 -12.61 22.90
C ILE A 4 38.17 -11.85 23.79
N ALA A 5 38.70 -11.05 24.70
CA ALA A 5 37.89 -10.21 25.57
C ALA A 5 38.42 -8.78 25.58
N GLY A 6 37.54 -7.81 25.75
CA GLY A 6 37.86 -6.41 25.54
C GLY A 6 36.64 -5.53 25.26
N VAL A 7 36.89 -4.37 24.65
CA VAL A 7 35.90 -3.29 24.48
C VAL A 7 35.69 -2.97 23.01
N VAL A 8 34.43 -2.74 22.63
CA VAL A 8 34.07 -2.20 21.31
C VAL A 8 34.52 -0.74 21.22
N GLU A 9 35.47 -0.42 20.34
CA GLU A 9 35.93 0.96 20.14
C GLU A 9 34.99 1.75 19.24
N ARG A 10 34.63 1.17 18.09
CA ARG A 10 33.78 1.79 17.08
C ARG A 10 33.15 0.74 16.17
N ILE A 11 31.94 1.03 15.71
CA ILE A 11 31.25 0.22 14.71
C ILE A 11 31.71 0.68 13.33
N VAL A 12 32.15 -0.25 12.50
CA VAL A 12 32.59 0.01 11.12
C VAL A 12 31.41 -0.13 10.15
N TYR A 13 30.55 -1.13 10.40
CA TYR A 13 29.37 -1.39 9.58
C TYR A 13 28.34 -2.16 10.42
N ARG A 14 27.06 -1.85 10.24
CA ARG A 14 25.96 -2.58 10.89
C ARG A 14 24.81 -2.73 9.92
N ASN A 15 24.40 -3.96 9.68
CA ASN A 15 23.16 -4.28 9.00
C ASN A 15 22.06 -4.53 10.04
N ILE A 16 21.11 -3.59 10.11
CA ILE A 16 20.02 -3.59 11.10
C ILE A 16 19.01 -4.72 10.82
N SER A 17 18.93 -5.22 9.59
CA SER A 17 17.96 -6.25 9.20
C SER A 17 18.29 -7.66 9.71
N ASN A 18 19.58 -7.97 9.93
CA ASN A 18 20.05 -9.30 10.29
C ASN A 18 21.09 -9.32 11.42
N ASP A 19 21.24 -8.20 12.14
CA ASP A 19 22.19 -7.96 13.24
C ASP A 19 23.67 -8.20 12.89
N PHE A 20 23.99 -8.30 11.59
CA PHE A 20 25.37 -8.47 11.16
C PHE A 20 26.14 -7.17 11.40
N THR A 21 27.18 -7.25 12.22
CA THR A 21 27.96 -6.09 12.66
C THR A 21 29.45 -6.36 12.46
N ILE A 22 30.15 -5.36 11.92
CA ILE A 22 31.60 -5.31 11.86
C ILE A 22 32.04 -4.14 12.75
N PHE A 23 32.93 -4.41 13.70
CA PHE A 23 33.42 -3.38 14.62
C PHE A 23 34.90 -3.55 14.94
N ARG A 24 35.52 -2.46 15.40
CA ARG A 24 36.86 -2.47 15.98
C ARG A 24 36.76 -2.80 17.45
N PHE A 25 37.54 -3.78 17.88
CA PHE A 25 37.56 -4.32 19.22
C PHE A 25 38.97 -4.24 19.78
N ARG A 26 39.13 -3.61 20.94
CA ARG A 26 40.41 -3.56 21.64
C ARG A 26 40.38 -4.60 22.76
N SER A 27 41.27 -5.58 22.69
CA SER A 27 41.34 -6.62 23.72
C SER A 27 41.92 -6.09 25.03
N ASP A 28 41.71 -6.82 26.12
CA ASP A 28 42.28 -6.54 27.44
C ASP A 28 43.83 -6.53 27.41
N ASN A 29 44.43 -7.22 26.43
CA ASN A 29 45.87 -7.25 26.17
C ASN A 29 46.33 -6.15 25.19
N ASP A 30 45.50 -5.12 24.98
CA ASP A 30 45.75 -3.94 24.14
C ASP A 30 45.99 -4.24 22.64
N LYS A 31 45.58 -5.44 22.17
CA LYS A 31 45.59 -5.79 20.73
C LYS A 31 44.28 -5.37 20.07
N GLN A 32 44.38 -4.79 18.87
CA GLN A 32 43.20 -4.44 18.07
C GLN A 32 42.77 -5.56 17.14
N TYR A 33 41.48 -5.87 17.16
CA TYR A 33 40.81 -6.84 16.30
C TYR A 33 39.74 -6.15 15.45
N THR A 34 39.56 -6.63 14.22
CA THR A 34 38.35 -6.35 13.43
C THR A 34 37.42 -7.53 13.59
N VAL A 35 36.34 -7.36 14.34
CA VAL A 35 35.41 -8.46 14.63
C VAL A 35 34.22 -8.37 13.70
N LYS A 36 33.81 -9.51 13.13
CA LYS A 36 32.59 -9.65 12.32
C LYS A 36 31.72 -10.77 12.89
N GLY A 37 30.41 -10.62 12.82
CA GLY A 37 29.45 -11.61 13.32
C GLY A 37 28.07 -11.01 13.51
N LYS A 38 27.16 -11.77 14.10
CA LYS A 38 25.83 -11.27 14.48
C LYS A 38 25.85 -10.83 15.93
N PHE A 39 25.70 -9.53 16.16
CA PHE A 39 25.80 -8.94 17.49
C PHE A 39 24.59 -8.09 17.79
N PHE A 40 24.01 -8.32 18.97
CA PHE A 40 22.83 -7.60 19.42
C PHE A 40 23.24 -6.35 20.22
N ASN A 41 22.62 -5.22 19.87
CA ASN A 41 22.79 -3.91 20.52
C ASN A 41 24.24 -3.50 20.83
N ILE A 42 25.18 -3.90 19.96
CA ILE A 42 26.57 -3.49 20.10
C ILE A 42 26.67 -1.97 19.94
N HIS A 43 27.42 -1.36 20.85
CA HIS A 43 27.70 0.07 20.84
C HIS A 43 29.15 0.31 21.30
N PRO A 44 29.78 1.40 20.84
CA PRO A 44 31.09 1.81 21.35
C PRO A 44 31.10 1.91 22.88
N GLY A 45 32.08 1.29 23.53
CA GLY A 45 32.20 1.20 24.99
C GLY A 45 31.67 -0.09 25.61
N MET A 46 30.94 -0.92 24.87
CA MET A 46 30.44 -2.22 25.34
C MET A 46 31.60 -3.20 25.56
N SER A 47 31.62 -3.88 26.71
CA SER A 47 32.64 -4.88 27.05
C SER A 47 32.13 -6.29 26.76
N LEU A 48 32.91 -7.08 26.04
CA LEU A 48 32.48 -8.38 25.52
C LEU A 48 33.57 -9.43 25.74
N GLU A 49 33.14 -10.68 25.94
CA GLU A 49 33.94 -11.87 25.67
C GLU A 49 33.42 -12.50 24.39
N ILE A 50 34.30 -12.73 23.42
CA ILE A 50 33.94 -13.19 22.07
C ILE A 50 34.73 -14.46 21.82
N SER A 51 34.04 -15.54 21.43
CA SER A 51 34.65 -16.78 20.99
C SER A 51 34.40 -16.99 19.50
N GLY A 52 35.45 -17.36 18.78
CA GLY A 52 35.45 -17.36 17.32
C GLY A 52 36.72 -17.91 16.71
N ASN A 53 36.88 -17.66 15.41
CA ASN A 53 38.04 -18.10 14.64
C ASN A 53 38.62 -16.92 13.85
N ASN A 54 39.94 -16.87 13.69
CA ASN A 54 40.58 -15.92 12.79
C ASN A 54 40.25 -16.29 11.33
N SER A 55 39.91 -15.28 10.56
CA SER A 55 39.62 -15.37 9.13
C SER A 55 40.44 -14.31 8.39
N LEU A 56 40.97 -14.66 7.23
CA LEU A 56 41.76 -13.75 6.39
C LEU A 56 40.92 -13.37 5.18
N ASN A 57 40.79 -12.07 4.91
CA ASN A 57 39.99 -11.56 3.80
C ASN A 57 40.74 -10.46 3.04
N LYS A 58 40.18 -9.98 1.93
CA LYS A 58 40.78 -8.95 1.05
C LYS A 58 41.15 -7.62 1.75
N TYR A 59 40.68 -7.41 2.98
CA TYR A 59 40.85 -6.20 3.79
C TYR A 59 41.68 -6.41 5.07
N GLY A 60 42.34 -7.57 5.22
CA GLY A 60 43.19 -7.92 6.37
C GLY A 60 42.62 -9.02 7.28
N GLU A 61 43.28 -9.25 8.42
CA GLU A 61 42.87 -10.22 9.45
C GLU A 61 41.57 -9.78 10.15
N GLN A 62 40.60 -10.69 10.23
CA GLN A 62 39.30 -10.46 10.85
C GLN A 62 38.95 -11.63 11.78
N PHE A 63 38.44 -11.30 12.95
CA PHE A 63 37.96 -12.29 13.91
C PHE A 63 36.48 -12.57 13.67
N GLU A 64 36.14 -13.79 13.26
CA GLU A 64 34.77 -14.23 13.02
C GLU A 64 34.16 -14.78 14.30
N ALA A 65 33.24 -14.01 14.88
CA ALA A 65 32.58 -14.34 16.14
C ALA A 65 31.48 -15.36 15.93
N VAL A 66 31.55 -16.44 16.71
CA VAL A 66 30.54 -17.50 16.72
C VAL A 66 29.62 -17.34 17.92
N ASN A 67 30.17 -17.07 19.10
CA ASN A 67 29.43 -16.76 20.32
C ASN A 67 30.05 -15.56 21.02
N TYR A 68 29.25 -14.81 21.75
CA TYR A 68 29.73 -13.74 22.63
C TYR A 68 28.89 -13.65 23.90
N SER A 69 29.48 -13.10 24.95
CA SER A 69 28.78 -12.71 26.17
C SER A 69 29.16 -11.28 26.55
N GLU A 70 28.18 -10.54 27.06
CA GLU A 70 28.40 -9.22 27.63
C GLU A 70 29.12 -9.38 28.97
N ARG A 71 30.21 -8.63 29.15
CA ARG A 71 30.86 -8.47 30.45
C ARG A 71 30.39 -7.16 31.06
N PRO A 72 30.19 -7.09 32.39
CA PRO A 72 30.04 -5.81 33.05
C PRO A 72 31.23 -4.91 32.69
N PRO A 73 31.02 -3.63 32.35
CA PRO A 73 32.09 -2.74 31.93
C PRO A 73 33.15 -2.66 33.03
N LEU A 74 34.33 -3.23 32.78
CA LEU A 74 35.41 -3.38 33.77
C LEU A 74 36.09 -2.05 34.14
N THR A 75 35.70 -0.93 33.52
CA THR A 75 36.32 0.38 33.76
C THR A 75 35.28 1.49 33.92
N LEU A 76 35.58 2.43 34.82
CA LEU A 76 34.76 3.63 35.08
C LEU A 76 34.47 4.44 33.81
N SER A 77 35.41 4.48 32.87
CA SER A 77 35.21 5.18 31.59
C SER A 77 34.14 4.55 30.71
N ASN A 78 33.94 3.22 30.79
CA ASN A 78 32.93 2.53 29.99
C ASN A 78 31.54 2.71 30.59
N ILE A 79 31.43 2.69 31.92
CA ILE A 79 30.18 3.02 32.63
C ILE A 79 29.73 4.45 32.26
N GLU A 80 30.65 5.41 32.23
CA GLU A 80 30.32 6.80 31.88
C GLU A 80 29.80 6.93 30.44
N LYS A 81 30.44 6.26 29.47
CA LYS A 81 30.02 6.26 28.07
C LYS A 81 28.65 5.59 27.88
N TYR A 82 28.40 4.48 28.58
CA TYR A 82 27.11 3.80 28.57
C TYR A 82 25.99 4.74 29.05
N LEU A 83 26.19 5.42 30.18
CA LEU A 83 25.21 6.37 30.71
C LEU A 83 25.03 7.62 29.83
N ALA A 84 26.07 8.05 29.12
CA ALA A 84 26.04 9.20 28.23
C ALA A 84 25.49 8.91 26.82
N SER A 85 25.18 7.64 26.51
CA SER A 85 24.78 7.18 25.17
C SER A 85 23.39 7.64 24.71
N GLY A 86 22.62 8.28 25.60
CA GLY A 86 21.22 8.66 25.34
C GLY A 86 20.22 7.50 25.46
N LEU A 87 20.68 6.29 25.81
CA LEU A 87 19.84 5.11 26.03
C LEU A 87 18.99 5.20 27.31
N ILE A 88 19.45 5.95 28.31
CA ILE A 88 18.76 6.18 29.58
C ILE A 88 18.25 7.62 29.61
N LYS A 89 16.94 7.80 29.45
CA LYS A 89 16.31 9.13 29.53
C LYS A 89 16.55 9.72 30.92
N GLY A 90 16.99 10.98 30.94
CA GLY A 90 17.32 11.69 32.18
C GLY A 90 18.80 11.71 32.55
N ILE A 91 19.67 10.94 31.86
CA ILE A 91 21.13 10.99 32.07
C ILE A 91 21.83 11.52 30.81
N GLY A 92 22.25 12.78 30.84
CA GLY A 92 23.13 13.36 29.83
C GLY A 92 24.61 13.19 30.17
N PRO A 93 25.55 13.54 29.27
CA PRO A 93 27.00 13.37 29.47
C PRO A 93 27.53 14.03 30.76
N VAL A 94 26.93 15.15 31.15
CA VAL A 94 27.28 15.89 32.38
C VAL A 94 26.88 15.10 33.64
N TYR A 95 25.71 14.48 33.65
CA TYR A 95 25.24 13.69 34.79
C TYR A 95 25.87 12.31 34.81
N ALA A 96 26.13 11.69 33.66
CA ALA A 96 26.90 10.46 33.55
C ALA A 96 28.26 10.57 34.28
N LYS A 97 29.00 11.66 34.03
CA LYS A 97 30.25 11.99 34.74
C LYS A 97 30.06 12.11 36.25
N LYS A 98 29.02 12.81 36.69
CA LYS A 98 28.74 13.02 38.12
C LYS A 98 28.35 11.72 38.83
N ILE A 99 27.55 10.88 38.17
CA ILE A 99 27.09 9.58 38.67
C ILE A 99 28.27 8.64 38.85
N VAL A 100 29.09 8.46 37.81
CA VAL A 100 30.26 7.58 37.85
C VAL A 100 31.30 8.10 38.85
N LYS A 101 31.51 9.42 38.95
CA LYS A 101 32.43 10.00 39.94
C LYS A 101 32.00 9.72 41.38
N LYS A 102 30.69 9.71 41.66
CA LYS A 102 30.14 9.50 43.01
C LYS A 102 30.09 8.00 43.36
N PHE A 103 29.60 7.17 42.45
CA PHE A 103 29.26 5.77 42.73
C PHE A 103 30.27 4.75 42.19
N LYS A 104 31.20 5.18 41.34
CA LYS A 104 32.31 4.38 40.79
C LYS A 104 31.80 3.06 40.19
N GLU A 105 32.38 1.93 40.58
CA GLU A 105 32.06 0.60 40.04
C GLU A 105 30.64 0.16 40.40
N ASN A 106 30.10 0.65 41.51
CA ASN A 106 28.74 0.34 41.98
C ASN A 106 27.65 1.15 41.25
N THR A 107 28.00 1.92 40.22
CA THR A 107 27.06 2.79 39.51
C THR A 107 25.91 2.01 38.86
N LEU A 108 26.21 0.86 38.25
CA LEU A 108 25.19 0.04 37.59
C LEU A 108 24.27 -0.64 38.60
N ASP A 109 24.83 -1.18 39.69
CA ASP A 109 24.04 -1.78 40.77
C ASP A 109 23.11 -0.76 41.46
N ILE A 110 23.57 0.49 41.56
CA ILE A 110 22.75 1.57 42.11
C ILE A 110 21.63 1.94 41.14
N LEU A 111 21.87 1.93 39.84
CA LEU A 111 20.80 2.17 38.85
C LEU A 111 19.77 1.04 38.83
N GLU A 112 20.19 -0.20 39.05
CA GLU A 112 19.31 -1.38 38.97
C GLU A 112 18.57 -1.66 40.29
N PHE A 113 19.24 -1.52 41.44
CA PHE A 113 18.69 -1.94 42.73
C PHE A 113 18.41 -0.78 43.70
N ASN A 114 18.92 0.43 43.43
CA ASN A 114 18.91 1.52 44.41
C ASN A 114 18.87 2.94 43.81
N ALA A 115 18.08 3.15 42.75
CA ALA A 115 18.10 4.38 41.95
C ALA A 115 17.73 5.66 42.74
N LYS A 116 17.05 5.55 43.88
CA LYS A 116 16.77 6.69 44.79
C LYS A 116 18.03 7.36 45.30
N ARG A 117 19.16 6.64 45.40
CA ARG A 117 20.46 7.21 45.80
C ARG A 117 21.01 8.24 44.82
N LEU A 118 20.49 8.30 43.58
CA LEU A 118 20.85 9.34 42.62
C LEU A 118 20.51 10.76 43.12
N GLN A 119 19.63 10.92 44.12
CA GLN A 119 19.39 12.21 44.82
C GLN A 119 20.64 12.76 45.51
N GLU A 120 21.62 11.90 45.84
CA GLU A 120 22.89 12.32 46.43
C GLU A 120 23.74 13.20 45.47
N ILE A 121 23.33 13.32 44.21
CA ILE A 121 24.03 14.09 43.16
C ILE A 121 23.34 15.44 42.94
N PRO A 122 24.05 16.56 43.10
CA PRO A 122 23.50 17.90 42.89
C PRO A 122 22.94 18.08 41.47
N GLY A 123 21.64 18.41 41.40
CA GLY A 123 20.89 18.67 40.17
C GLY A 123 20.14 17.45 39.60
N ILE A 124 20.08 16.33 40.31
CA ILE A 124 19.16 15.22 40.01
C ILE A 124 18.00 15.27 41.01
N GLY A 125 16.88 15.85 40.60
CA GLY A 125 15.64 15.89 41.40
C GLY A 125 14.75 14.66 41.17
N GLU A 126 13.70 14.50 42.00
CA GLU A 126 12.77 13.34 41.97
C GLU A 126 12.23 13.01 40.58
N LYS A 127 11.70 14.00 39.85
CA LYS A 127 11.16 13.80 38.49
C LYS A 127 12.18 13.18 37.52
N ARG A 128 13.46 13.50 37.68
CA ARG A 128 14.52 12.96 36.82
C ARG A 128 14.88 11.53 37.24
N ILE A 129 14.79 11.20 38.52
CA ILE A 129 15.01 9.85 39.04
C ILE A 129 13.89 8.92 38.58
N GLU A 130 12.64 9.38 38.63
CA GLU A 130 11.49 8.65 38.07
C GLU A 130 11.72 8.33 36.59
N ALA A 131 12.11 9.32 35.78
CA ALA A 131 12.42 9.11 34.37
C ALA A 131 13.58 8.12 34.13
N ILE A 132 14.59 8.12 35.01
CA ILE A 132 15.72 7.18 34.94
C ILE A 132 15.27 5.76 35.29
N ILE A 133 14.51 5.59 36.37
CA ILE A 133 13.96 4.29 36.81
C ILE A 133 13.10 3.70 35.70
N GLU A 134 12.15 4.47 35.18
CA GLU A 134 11.27 4.05 34.09
C GLU A 134 12.07 3.66 32.84
N SER A 135 13.10 4.44 32.50
CA SER A 135 13.94 4.15 31.33
C SER A 135 14.81 2.89 31.51
N VAL A 136 15.29 2.61 32.73
CA VAL A 136 16.10 1.42 33.04
C VAL A 136 15.22 0.16 33.07
N GLU A 137 14.05 0.23 33.69
CA GLU A 137 13.08 -0.88 33.69
C GLU A 137 12.66 -1.22 32.26
N LYS A 138 12.31 -0.22 31.45
CA LYS A 138 11.93 -0.41 30.05
C LYS A 138 13.04 -1.07 29.23
N GLN A 139 14.31 -0.69 29.45
CA GLN A 139 15.46 -1.32 28.80
C GLN A 139 15.60 -2.80 29.18
N ARG A 140 15.38 -3.13 30.45
CA ARG A 140 15.44 -4.51 30.96
C ARG A 140 14.34 -5.37 30.36
N ASP A 141 13.09 -4.90 30.37
CA ASP A 141 11.97 -5.65 29.83
C ASP A 141 12.14 -5.91 28.32
N ILE A 142 12.60 -4.90 27.55
CA ILE A 142 12.94 -5.07 26.13
C ILE A 142 14.00 -6.15 25.94
N LYS A 143 15.06 -6.13 26.76
CA LYS A 143 16.17 -7.09 26.70
C LYS A 143 15.68 -8.51 26.99
N GLU A 144 14.79 -8.69 27.95
CA GLU A 144 14.24 -10.00 28.30
C GLU A 144 13.39 -10.59 27.16
N VAL A 145 12.48 -9.81 26.58
CA VAL A 145 11.69 -10.21 25.40
C VAL A 145 12.59 -10.57 24.22
N MET A 146 13.66 -9.79 24.00
CA MET A 146 14.62 -10.05 22.93
C MET A 146 15.43 -11.33 23.15
N LEU A 147 15.89 -11.58 24.38
CA LEU A 147 16.61 -12.82 24.72
C LEU A 147 15.71 -14.05 24.56
N PHE A 148 14.47 -13.97 25.03
CA PHE A 148 13.48 -15.02 24.86
C PHE A 148 13.27 -15.35 23.38
N LEU A 149 12.94 -14.35 22.55
CA LEU A 149 12.67 -14.55 21.13
C LEU A 149 13.93 -14.94 20.32
N SER A 150 15.11 -14.42 20.70
CA SER A 150 16.38 -14.80 20.09
C SER A 150 16.75 -16.26 20.38
N GLY A 151 16.33 -16.81 21.53
CA GLY A 151 16.47 -18.25 21.83
C GLY A 151 15.80 -19.13 20.77
N PHE A 152 14.78 -18.61 20.09
CA PHE A 152 14.07 -19.25 18.99
C PHE A 152 14.53 -18.76 17.61
N GLY A 153 15.67 -18.04 17.53
CA GLY A 153 16.22 -17.54 16.26
C GLY A 153 15.30 -16.54 15.54
N ILE A 154 14.54 -15.74 16.30
CA ILE A 154 13.69 -14.65 15.80
C ILE A 154 14.53 -13.36 15.80
N SER A 155 14.39 -12.54 14.75
CA SER A 155 15.17 -11.30 14.65
C SER A 155 14.77 -10.27 15.71
N SER A 156 15.75 -9.48 16.15
CA SER A 156 15.59 -8.40 17.12
C SER A 156 14.54 -7.35 16.68
N ASN A 157 14.38 -7.15 15.37
CA ASN A 157 13.36 -6.25 14.81
C ASN A 157 11.93 -6.70 15.12
N TYR A 158 11.64 -8.01 15.07
CA TYR A 158 10.31 -8.51 15.45
C TYR A 158 10.09 -8.41 16.96
N ALA A 159 11.12 -8.71 17.76
CA ALA A 159 11.05 -8.57 19.21
C ALA A 159 10.73 -7.14 19.65
N LEU A 160 11.33 -6.14 19.00
CA LEU A 160 11.01 -4.73 19.27
C LEU A 160 9.55 -4.39 18.94
N LYS A 161 9.02 -4.90 17.82
CA LYS A 161 7.61 -4.69 17.45
C LYS A 161 6.66 -5.34 18.45
N ILE A 162 6.96 -6.56 18.88
CA ILE A 162 6.17 -7.29 19.89
C ILE A 162 6.18 -6.54 21.22
N TYR A 163 7.35 -6.10 21.69
CA TYR A 163 7.45 -5.32 22.91
C TYR A 163 6.72 -3.98 22.82
N ARG A 164 6.77 -3.29 21.67
CA ARG A 164 6.02 -2.03 21.50
C ARG A 164 4.51 -2.23 21.64
N GLN A 165 3.99 -3.40 21.25
CA GLN A 165 2.57 -3.71 21.31
C GLN A 165 2.13 -4.20 22.70
N TYR A 166 2.88 -5.12 23.31
CA TYR A 166 2.44 -5.81 24.54
C TYR A 166 3.27 -5.45 25.79
N GLY A 167 4.35 -4.70 25.65
CA GLY A 167 5.23 -4.33 26.75
C GLY A 167 5.77 -5.56 27.49
N LYS A 168 5.65 -5.57 28.82
CA LYS A 168 6.15 -6.64 29.70
C LYS A 168 5.41 -7.97 29.50
N GLU A 169 4.17 -7.94 29.01
CA GLU A 169 3.33 -9.14 28.81
C GLU A 169 3.67 -9.91 27.53
N SER A 170 4.65 -9.42 26.74
CA SER A 170 5.03 -9.99 25.45
C SER A 170 5.33 -11.49 25.52
N ILE A 171 6.10 -11.94 26.52
CA ILE A 171 6.51 -13.36 26.65
C ILE A 171 5.29 -14.24 26.95
N ASP A 172 4.46 -13.82 27.90
CA ASP A 172 3.30 -14.59 28.34
C ASP A 172 2.25 -14.73 27.23
N LEU A 173 1.94 -13.63 26.53
CA LEU A 173 0.97 -13.62 25.44
C LEU A 173 1.45 -14.47 24.25
N VAL A 174 2.72 -14.32 23.84
CA VAL A 174 3.32 -15.11 22.76
C VAL A 174 3.32 -16.60 23.13
N SER A 175 3.62 -16.95 24.38
CA SER A 175 3.65 -18.34 24.84
C SER A 175 2.25 -18.96 24.90
N LYS A 176 1.23 -18.17 25.25
CA LYS A 176 -0.16 -18.63 25.37
C LYS A 176 -0.85 -18.79 24.01
N ASN A 177 -0.69 -17.82 23.11
CA ASN A 177 -1.25 -17.87 21.77
C ASN A 177 -0.38 -17.08 20.77
N PRO A 178 0.65 -17.70 20.18
CA PRO A 178 1.57 -17.02 19.26
C PRO A 178 0.88 -16.51 17.98
N TYR A 179 -0.31 -17.02 17.65
CA TYR A 179 -1.04 -16.56 16.47
C TYR A 179 -1.73 -15.19 16.67
N GLN A 180 -1.84 -14.68 17.90
CA GLN A 180 -2.28 -13.30 18.15
C GLN A 180 -1.34 -12.27 17.52
N LEU A 181 -0.06 -12.62 17.39
CA LEU A 181 0.94 -11.77 16.72
C LEU A 181 0.53 -11.40 15.29
N ALA A 182 -0.16 -12.31 14.60
CA ALA A 182 -0.62 -12.11 13.23
C ALA A 182 -1.83 -11.16 13.12
N GLU A 183 -2.52 -10.91 14.23
CA GLU A 183 -3.67 -10.00 14.32
C GLU A 183 -3.24 -8.62 14.84
N ASP A 184 -2.43 -8.58 15.89
CA ASP A 184 -2.17 -7.35 16.65
C ASP A 184 -0.96 -6.55 16.12
N ILE A 185 -0.03 -7.19 15.39
CA ILE A 185 1.25 -6.57 15.05
C ILE A 185 1.43 -6.41 13.54
N VAL A 186 1.48 -5.15 13.10
CA VAL A 186 1.74 -4.81 11.70
C VAL A 186 3.12 -5.30 11.24
N GLY A 187 3.10 -6.15 10.21
CA GLY A 187 4.29 -6.73 9.60
C GLY A 187 4.72 -8.08 10.19
N ILE A 188 4.01 -8.61 11.19
CA ILE A 188 4.07 -10.02 11.55
C ILE A 188 2.82 -10.67 10.97
N GLY A 189 2.98 -11.45 9.90
CA GLY A 189 1.89 -12.22 9.30
C GLY A 189 1.82 -13.63 9.90
N PHE A 190 0.75 -14.38 9.56
CA PHE A 190 0.60 -15.78 9.96
C PHE A 190 1.83 -16.63 9.68
N ILE A 191 2.46 -16.51 8.52
CA ILE A 191 3.68 -17.27 8.18
C ILE A 191 4.79 -17.07 9.23
N ILE A 192 4.98 -15.83 9.69
CA ILE A 192 5.99 -15.52 10.70
C ILE A 192 5.51 -16.02 12.07
N ALA A 193 4.24 -15.79 12.41
CA ALA A 193 3.66 -16.27 13.66
C ALA A 193 3.71 -17.81 13.78
N ASP A 194 3.47 -18.55 12.71
CA ASP A 194 3.56 -20.01 12.63
C ASP A 194 5.02 -20.47 12.82
N GLN A 195 5.99 -19.79 12.18
CA GLN A 195 7.41 -20.05 12.44
C GLN A 195 7.81 -19.80 13.89
N ILE A 196 7.26 -18.76 14.53
CA ILE A 196 7.50 -18.47 15.94
C ILE A 196 6.87 -19.57 16.82
N ALA A 197 5.61 -19.92 16.55
CA ALA A 197 4.85 -20.93 17.28
C ALA A 197 5.55 -22.29 17.28
N LEU A 198 5.91 -22.78 16.09
CA LEU A 198 6.57 -24.08 15.92
C LEU A 198 7.92 -24.14 16.64
N LYS A 199 8.70 -23.06 16.61
CA LYS A 199 10.00 -23.00 17.29
C LYS A 199 9.88 -22.93 18.82
N ILE A 200 8.81 -22.34 19.35
CA ILE A 200 8.50 -22.32 20.79
C ILE A 200 7.97 -23.70 21.26
N GLY A 201 7.68 -24.62 20.33
CA GLY A 201 7.17 -25.96 20.62
C GLY A 201 5.65 -26.00 20.76
N PHE A 202 4.93 -25.07 20.13
CA PHE A 202 3.48 -25.10 20.06
C PHE A 202 3.00 -26.27 19.21
N ASP A 203 1.90 -26.92 19.60
CA ASP A 203 1.40 -28.11 18.93
C ASP A 203 1.03 -27.83 17.46
N GLU A 204 1.62 -28.61 16.55
CA GLU A 204 1.42 -28.55 15.11
C GLU A 204 -0.03 -28.84 14.72
N ASN A 205 -0.74 -29.61 15.56
CA ASN A 205 -2.14 -29.96 15.40
C ASN A 205 -3.04 -29.20 16.40
N SER A 206 -2.62 -28.01 16.84
CA SER A 206 -3.49 -27.17 17.66
C SER A 206 -4.63 -26.55 16.84
N ILE A 207 -5.83 -26.49 17.44
CA ILE A 207 -7.00 -25.81 16.83
C ILE A 207 -6.70 -24.32 16.57
N SER A 208 -5.93 -23.67 17.45
CA SER A 208 -5.53 -22.26 17.28
C SER A 208 -4.73 -22.03 16.00
N ARG A 209 -3.85 -22.97 15.62
CA ARG A 209 -3.10 -22.93 14.36
C ARG A 209 -4.03 -23.06 13.17
N SER A 210 -4.95 -24.03 13.18
CA SER A 210 -5.94 -24.22 12.11
C SER A 210 -6.81 -22.97 11.92
N LYS A 211 -7.31 -22.38 13.01
CA LYS A 211 -8.09 -21.13 12.97
C LYS A 211 -7.29 -19.97 12.36
N ALA A 212 -6.05 -19.78 12.80
CA ALA A 212 -5.18 -18.73 12.28
C ALA A 212 -4.83 -18.93 10.79
N ALA A 213 -4.62 -20.19 10.37
CA ALA A 213 -4.39 -20.56 8.98
C ALA A 213 -5.62 -20.29 8.11
N ILE A 214 -6.83 -20.59 8.58
CA ILE A 214 -8.09 -20.26 7.90
C ILE A 214 -8.23 -18.75 7.70
N PHE A 215 -8.01 -17.94 8.75
CA PHE A 215 -8.06 -16.47 8.61
C PHE A 215 -7.02 -15.95 7.64
N TYR A 216 -5.80 -16.49 7.71
CA TYR A 216 -4.75 -16.11 6.77
C TYR A 216 -5.14 -16.42 5.33
N ALA A 217 -5.64 -17.62 5.06
CA ALA A 217 -6.12 -18.03 3.74
C ALA A 217 -7.26 -17.13 3.23
N LEU A 218 -8.28 -16.86 4.06
CA LEU A 218 -9.38 -15.97 3.71
C LEU A 218 -8.91 -14.54 3.43
N ARG A 219 -8.00 -13.99 4.26
CA ARG A 219 -7.42 -12.65 4.04
C ARG A 219 -6.55 -12.60 2.78
N GLU A 220 -5.81 -13.65 2.48
CA GLU A 220 -5.01 -13.74 1.25
C GLU A 220 -5.90 -13.77 0.00
N LYS A 221 -6.96 -14.58 0.01
CA LYS A 221 -7.98 -14.61 -1.04
C LYS A 221 -8.70 -13.27 -1.16
N SER A 222 -9.00 -12.62 -0.03
CA SER A 222 -9.59 -11.27 -0.03
C SER A 222 -8.68 -10.23 -0.67
N ARG A 223 -7.36 -10.27 -0.40
CA ARG A 223 -6.35 -9.41 -1.07
C ARG A 223 -6.21 -9.69 -2.56
N ALA A 224 -6.58 -10.90 -3.02
CA ALA A 224 -6.69 -11.22 -4.44
C ALA A 224 -8.04 -10.78 -5.05
N GLY A 225 -8.91 -10.14 -4.27
CA GLY A 225 -10.16 -9.55 -4.74
C GLY A 225 -11.41 -10.40 -4.45
N HIS A 226 -11.29 -11.57 -3.81
CA HIS A 226 -12.45 -12.43 -3.50
C HIS A 226 -13.23 -11.90 -2.29
N VAL A 227 -14.57 -11.90 -2.37
CA VAL A 227 -15.46 -11.60 -1.24
C VAL A 227 -15.69 -12.86 -0.39
N PHE A 228 -15.77 -14.03 -1.04
CA PHE A 228 -15.89 -15.33 -0.38
C PHE A 228 -14.97 -16.40 -1.00
N VAL A 229 -14.86 -17.53 -0.33
CA VAL A 229 -14.20 -18.75 -0.85
C VAL A 229 -15.12 -19.95 -0.65
N TYR A 230 -15.13 -20.91 -1.57
CA TYR A 230 -15.88 -22.14 -1.36
C TYR A 230 -15.23 -22.98 -0.25
N ARG A 231 -16.05 -23.63 0.59
CA ARG A 231 -15.57 -24.42 1.75
C ARG A 231 -14.48 -25.42 1.36
N ASP A 232 -14.74 -26.26 0.35
CA ASP A 232 -13.79 -27.28 -0.10
C ASP A 232 -12.47 -26.70 -0.63
N GLU A 233 -12.54 -25.57 -1.34
CA GLU A 233 -11.34 -24.88 -1.84
C GLU A 233 -10.51 -24.34 -0.67
N LEU A 234 -11.16 -23.77 0.33
CA LEU A 234 -10.53 -23.23 1.53
C LEU A 234 -9.87 -24.33 2.35
N GLU A 235 -10.59 -25.41 2.64
CA GLU A 235 -10.08 -26.55 3.43
C GLU A 235 -8.87 -27.19 2.72
N SER A 236 -8.95 -27.39 1.39
CA SER A 236 -7.84 -27.90 0.59
C SER A 236 -6.62 -26.97 0.58
N TYR A 237 -6.84 -25.65 0.47
CA TYR A 237 -5.76 -24.67 0.48
C TYR A 237 -5.06 -24.61 1.83
N VAL A 238 -5.83 -24.57 2.92
CA VAL A 238 -5.29 -24.58 4.29
C VAL A 238 -4.53 -25.87 4.56
N GLY A 239 -5.06 -27.03 4.15
CA GLY A 239 -4.38 -28.32 4.30
C GLY A 239 -2.99 -28.32 3.65
N LYS A 240 -2.84 -27.73 2.46
CA LYS A 240 -1.53 -27.58 1.79
C LYS A 240 -0.61 -26.56 2.47
N LEU A 241 -1.17 -25.52 3.08
CA LEU A 241 -0.40 -24.45 3.70
C LEU A 241 0.27 -24.90 5.00
N VAL A 242 -0.46 -25.63 5.86
CA VAL A 242 0.00 -26.00 7.22
C VAL A 242 0.23 -27.49 7.41
N ASN A 243 -0.08 -28.32 6.40
CA ASN A 243 0.03 -29.78 6.44
C ASN A 243 -0.74 -30.40 7.63
N ILE A 244 -1.97 -29.93 7.85
CA ILE A 244 -2.89 -30.40 8.91
C ILE A 244 -4.01 -31.24 8.27
N ASP A 245 -4.51 -32.22 9.02
CA ASP A 245 -5.61 -33.09 8.59
C ASP A 245 -6.91 -32.32 8.32
N HIS A 246 -7.64 -32.78 7.30
CA HIS A 246 -8.89 -32.16 6.84
C HIS A 246 -9.96 -32.09 7.94
N GLU A 247 -10.12 -33.16 8.73
CA GLU A 247 -11.11 -33.20 9.82
C GLU A 247 -10.88 -32.08 10.84
N GLN A 248 -9.61 -31.82 11.18
CA GLN A 248 -9.26 -30.78 12.13
C GLN A 248 -9.50 -29.37 11.56
N ILE A 249 -9.20 -29.17 10.28
CA ILE A 249 -9.48 -27.89 9.61
C ILE A 249 -10.99 -27.65 9.58
N SER A 250 -11.78 -28.67 9.23
CA SER A 250 -13.24 -28.56 9.19
C SER A 250 -13.83 -28.28 10.57
N TYR A 251 -13.35 -28.97 11.60
CA TYR A 251 -13.73 -28.69 12.99
C TYR A 251 -13.38 -27.26 13.42
N ALA A 252 -12.18 -26.78 13.09
CA ALA A 252 -11.76 -25.42 13.39
C ALA A 252 -12.63 -24.37 12.65
N LEU A 253 -13.00 -24.63 11.39
CA LEU A 253 -13.89 -23.79 10.61
C LEU A 253 -15.30 -23.72 11.23
N ASP A 254 -15.86 -24.86 11.62
CA ASP A 254 -17.17 -24.92 12.29
C ASP A 254 -17.16 -24.15 13.62
N MET A 255 -16.04 -24.17 14.36
CA MET A 255 -15.89 -23.34 15.56
C MET A 255 -15.88 -21.84 15.21
N LEU A 256 -15.18 -21.42 14.16
CA LEU A 256 -15.15 -20.02 13.73
C LEU A 256 -16.52 -19.52 13.27
N ILE A 257 -17.32 -20.39 12.65
CA ILE A 257 -18.71 -20.12 12.27
C ILE A 257 -19.56 -19.91 13.53
N LYS A 258 -19.46 -20.82 14.52
CA LYS A 258 -20.18 -20.68 15.81
C LYS A 258 -19.78 -19.42 16.57
N GLU A 259 -18.52 -19.00 16.46
CA GLU A 259 -18.00 -17.76 17.05
C GLU A 259 -18.38 -16.49 16.27
N ASN A 260 -19.13 -16.60 15.16
CA ASN A 260 -19.49 -15.50 14.25
C ASN A 260 -18.29 -14.71 13.69
N LYS A 261 -17.09 -15.30 13.68
CA LYS A 261 -15.93 -14.66 13.07
C LYS A 261 -15.82 -14.92 11.56
N VAL A 262 -16.50 -15.97 11.11
CA VAL A 262 -16.64 -16.39 9.72
C VAL A 262 -18.12 -16.71 9.49
N ILE A 263 -18.64 -16.43 8.30
CA ILE A 263 -20.03 -16.73 7.94
C ILE A 263 -20.05 -17.81 6.87
N LEU A 264 -20.86 -18.84 7.11
CA LEU A 264 -21.24 -19.83 6.10
C LEU A 264 -22.57 -19.40 5.47
N SER A 265 -22.56 -19.26 4.15
CA SER A 265 -23.72 -18.93 3.34
C SER A 265 -23.96 -20.08 2.36
N ASN A 266 -25.14 -20.70 2.44
CA ASN A 266 -25.53 -21.77 1.52
C ASN A 266 -26.70 -21.28 0.66
N GLU A 267 -26.35 -20.80 -0.52
CA GLU A 267 -27.32 -20.51 -1.59
C GLU A 267 -27.02 -21.43 -2.78
N GLU A 268 -28.07 -22.00 -3.38
CA GLU A 268 -27.96 -22.94 -4.51
C GLU A 268 -27.16 -24.22 -4.20
N GLY A 269 -27.09 -24.61 -2.92
CA GLY A 269 -26.39 -25.83 -2.49
C GLY A 269 -24.85 -25.70 -2.49
N LEU A 270 -24.32 -24.48 -2.59
CA LEU A 270 -22.88 -24.22 -2.54
C LEU A 270 -22.49 -23.53 -1.23
N ASP A 271 -21.56 -24.13 -0.50
CA ASP A 271 -21.03 -23.60 0.77
C ASP A 271 -20.00 -22.49 0.51
N ARG A 272 -20.43 -21.25 0.74
CA ARG A 272 -19.58 -20.05 0.61
C ARG A 272 -19.16 -19.59 2.00
N ILE A 273 -17.85 -19.44 2.20
CA ILE A 273 -17.24 -19.01 3.45
C ILE A 273 -16.77 -17.56 3.31
N TYR A 274 -17.22 -16.69 4.22
CA TYR A 274 -16.92 -15.27 4.25
C TYR A 274 -16.20 -14.89 5.53
N LEU A 275 -15.31 -13.90 5.45
CA LEU A 275 -15.01 -13.08 6.62
C LEU A 275 -16.27 -12.29 6.98
N THR A 276 -16.64 -12.25 8.27
CA THR A 276 -17.92 -11.65 8.72
C THR A 276 -18.14 -10.24 8.18
N TYR A 277 -17.11 -9.38 8.19
CA TYR A 277 -17.21 -8.01 7.69
C TYR A 277 -17.48 -7.94 6.17
N LEU A 278 -16.98 -8.91 5.38
CA LEU A 278 -17.22 -8.95 3.93
C LEU A 278 -18.64 -9.39 3.60
N TYR A 279 -19.17 -10.37 4.34
CA TYR A 279 -20.56 -10.77 4.20
C TYR A 279 -21.50 -9.61 4.55
N GLN A 280 -21.22 -8.92 5.66
CA GLN A 280 -21.97 -7.73 6.08
C GLN A 280 -21.87 -6.59 5.07
N ALA A 281 -20.71 -6.41 4.44
CA ALA A 281 -20.54 -5.41 3.39
C ALA A 281 -21.32 -5.78 2.12
N GLU A 282 -21.26 -7.05 1.67
CA GLU A 282 -21.98 -7.51 0.48
C GLU A 282 -23.49 -7.40 0.64
N THR A 283 -24.04 -7.93 1.74
CA THR A 283 -25.47 -7.83 2.07
C THR A 283 -25.91 -6.39 2.35
N GLY A 284 -25.04 -5.58 2.97
CA GLY A 284 -25.25 -4.17 3.19
C GLY A 284 -25.43 -3.38 1.89
N VAL A 285 -24.54 -3.59 0.91
CA VAL A 285 -24.66 -2.95 -0.41
C VAL A 285 -25.98 -3.31 -1.08
N VAL A 286 -26.39 -4.59 -1.06
CA VAL A 286 -27.67 -5.03 -1.63
C VAL A 286 -28.83 -4.28 -0.96
N ARG A 287 -28.87 -4.27 0.37
CA ARG A 287 -29.91 -3.60 1.16
C ARG A 287 -30.01 -2.12 0.83
N GLU A 288 -28.89 -1.41 0.79
CA GLU A 288 -28.88 0.03 0.59
C GLU A 288 -29.20 0.43 -0.87
N LEU A 289 -28.77 -0.36 -1.86
CA LEU A 289 -29.16 -0.14 -3.25
C LEU A 289 -30.67 -0.37 -3.46
N LEU A 290 -31.25 -1.41 -2.86
CA LEU A 290 -32.69 -1.65 -2.90
C LEU A 290 -33.47 -0.57 -2.18
N ARG A 291 -33.01 -0.13 -0.98
CA ARG A 291 -33.60 1.01 -0.26
C ARG A 291 -33.70 2.26 -1.13
N LEU A 292 -32.60 2.63 -1.78
CA LEU A 292 -32.55 3.81 -2.63
C LEU A 292 -33.43 3.65 -3.88
N LYS A 293 -33.44 2.46 -4.50
CA LYS A 293 -34.25 2.15 -5.67
C LYS A 293 -35.75 2.25 -5.38
N ASP A 294 -36.19 1.71 -4.24
CA ASP A 294 -37.62 1.63 -3.88
C ASP A 294 -38.16 2.95 -3.30
N THR A 295 -37.31 3.96 -3.12
CA THR A 295 -37.72 5.28 -2.65
C THR A 295 -38.29 6.12 -3.80
N ASP A 296 -39.56 6.54 -3.65
CA ASP A 296 -40.29 7.31 -4.66
C ASP A 296 -39.55 8.55 -5.20
N ILE A 297 -39.65 8.71 -6.52
CA ILE A 297 -39.16 9.86 -7.26
C ILE A 297 -40.37 10.62 -7.81
N LYS A 298 -40.76 11.72 -7.17
CA LYS A 298 -41.72 12.66 -7.78
C LYS A 298 -40.95 13.63 -8.67
N LYS A 299 -40.88 13.38 -9.98
CA LYS A 299 -40.18 14.26 -10.93
C LYS A 299 -41.00 14.50 -12.20
N ASP A 300 -41.09 15.76 -12.61
CA ASP A 300 -41.77 16.19 -13.83
C ASP A 300 -40.90 15.88 -15.04
N THR A 301 -41.42 15.11 -16.01
CA THR A 301 -40.71 14.69 -17.21
C THR A 301 -40.66 15.75 -18.30
N LYS A 302 -41.64 16.66 -18.37
CA LYS A 302 -41.71 17.68 -19.44
C LYS A 302 -40.64 18.74 -19.30
N GLN A 303 -40.37 19.15 -18.05
CA GLN A 303 -39.36 20.15 -17.73
C GLN A 303 -37.93 19.70 -18.13
N ILE A 304 -37.68 18.39 -18.15
CA ILE A 304 -36.33 17.84 -18.43
C ILE A 304 -35.96 18.01 -19.90
N ASP A 305 -36.86 17.64 -20.81
CA ASP A 305 -36.56 17.64 -22.24
C ASP A 305 -36.34 19.09 -22.74
N GLU A 306 -37.06 20.06 -22.17
CA GLU A 306 -36.83 21.51 -22.41
C GLU A 306 -35.45 21.95 -21.94
N ILE A 307 -35.03 21.57 -20.72
CA ILE A 307 -33.72 21.90 -20.17
C ILE A 307 -32.59 21.27 -20.98
N ILE A 308 -32.76 20.02 -21.44
CA ILE A 308 -31.75 19.33 -22.26
C ILE A 308 -31.57 20.05 -23.60
N ASN A 309 -32.66 20.46 -24.26
CA ASN A 309 -32.57 21.21 -25.51
C ASN A 309 -31.85 22.56 -25.30
N GLU A 310 -32.16 23.26 -24.22
CA GLU A 310 -31.47 24.51 -23.87
C GLU A 310 -29.97 24.30 -23.61
N LEU A 311 -29.58 23.20 -22.93
CA LEU A 311 -28.17 22.86 -22.70
C LEU A 311 -27.41 22.62 -24.00
N VAL A 312 -28.01 21.92 -24.95
CA VAL A 312 -27.41 21.67 -26.28
C VAL A 312 -27.13 23.00 -26.99
N GLU A 313 -28.08 23.94 -26.95
CA GLU A 313 -27.95 25.25 -27.58
C GLU A 313 -26.89 26.13 -26.91
N VAL A 314 -26.89 26.20 -25.57
CA VAL A 314 -25.98 27.06 -24.78
C VAL A 314 -24.54 26.56 -24.87
N ASN A 315 -24.33 25.26 -24.68
CA ASN A 315 -22.98 24.70 -24.61
C ASN A 315 -22.37 24.47 -26.00
N LYS A 316 -23.18 24.50 -27.06
CA LYS A 316 -22.76 24.15 -28.43
C LYS A 316 -22.10 22.77 -28.50
N ILE A 317 -22.49 21.86 -27.61
CA ILE A 317 -22.03 20.47 -27.55
C ILE A 317 -23.11 19.60 -28.20
N LEU A 318 -22.70 18.83 -29.20
CA LEU A 318 -23.54 17.79 -29.79
C LEU A 318 -23.40 16.50 -28.96
N TYR A 319 -24.41 16.22 -28.16
CA TYR A 319 -24.54 14.94 -27.46
C TYR A 319 -25.17 13.90 -28.39
N ASN A 320 -24.70 12.66 -28.32
CA ASN A 320 -25.39 11.54 -28.98
C ASN A 320 -26.55 11.00 -28.13
N ASP A 321 -27.33 10.08 -28.69
CA ASP A 321 -28.52 9.53 -28.04
C ASP A 321 -28.20 8.90 -26.67
N ALA A 322 -27.09 8.17 -26.55
CA ALA A 322 -26.68 7.56 -25.28
C ALA A 322 -26.29 8.60 -24.22
N GLN A 323 -25.63 9.69 -24.63
CA GLN A 323 -25.31 10.79 -23.71
C GLN A 323 -26.56 11.55 -23.26
N ILE A 324 -27.50 11.80 -24.18
CA ILE A 324 -28.80 12.40 -23.85
C ILE A 324 -29.58 11.50 -22.89
N GLU A 325 -29.60 10.19 -23.14
CA GLU A 325 -30.22 9.21 -22.26
C GLU A 325 -29.59 9.23 -20.86
N ALA A 326 -28.25 9.27 -20.76
CA ALA A 326 -27.56 9.39 -19.48
C ALA A 326 -27.94 10.68 -18.73
N ILE A 327 -27.99 11.82 -19.42
CA ILE A 327 -28.42 13.10 -18.84
C ILE A 327 -29.86 12.96 -18.33
N ARG A 328 -30.77 12.43 -19.14
CA ARG A 328 -32.18 12.26 -18.73
C ARG A 328 -32.35 11.33 -17.53
N LEU A 329 -31.72 10.15 -17.56
CA LEU A 329 -31.81 9.15 -16.50
C LEU A 329 -31.14 9.62 -15.20
N SER A 330 -30.14 10.50 -15.27
CA SER A 330 -29.48 11.05 -14.08
C SER A 330 -30.44 11.78 -13.15
N TYR A 331 -31.51 12.36 -13.70
CA TYR A 331 -32.58 12.96 -12.93
C TYR A 331 -33.72 11.96 -12.70
N LEU A 332 -34.13 11.16 -13.69
CA LEU A 332 -35.27 10.26 -13.54
C LEU A 332 -35.05 9.06 -12.62
N SER A 333 -33.79 8.71 -12.33
CA SER A 333 -33.44 7.53 -11.53
C SER A 333 -32.78 7.91 -10.20
N LYS A 334 -33.00 7.09 -9.17
CA LYS A 334 -32.27 7.19 -7.89
C LYS A 334 -30.84 6.70 -8.01
N ILE A 335 -30.64 5.70 -8.86
CA ILE A 335 -29.34 5.11 -9.10
C ILE A 335 -29.16 5.04 -10.61
N LEU A 336 -28.01 5.47 -11.10
CA LEU A 336 -27.60 5.36 -12.50
C LEU A 336 -26.17 4.87 -12.56
N VAL A 337 -25.88 3.95 -13.48
CA VAL A 337 -24.51 3.62 -13.88
C VAL A 337 -24.23 4.20 -15.25
N LEU A 338 -23.16 4.98 -15.35
CA LEU A 338 -22.60 5.50 -16.60
C LEU A 338 -21.26 4.83 -16.87
N THR A 339 -21.19 4.01 -17.92
CA THR A 339 -19.96 3.30 -18.28
C THR A 339 -19.54 3.56 -19.71
N GLY A 340 -18.24 3.69 -19.94
CA GLY A 340 -17.68 3.97 -21.26
C GLY A 340 -16.17 3.91 -21.27
N GLY A 341 -15.62 3.43 -22.40
CA GLY A 341 -14.17 3.37 -22.63
C GLY A 341 -13.54 4.74 -22.93
N PRO A 342 -12.22 4.80 -23.18
CA PRO A 342 -11.53 6.03 -23.55
C PRO A 342 -12.13 6.64 -24.83
N GLY A 343 -12.20 7.97 -24.89
CA GLY A 343 -12.68 8.67 -26.09
C GLY A 343 -14.18 8.54 -26.40
N THR A 344 -14.98 7.99 -25.46
CA THR A 344 -16.45 7.87 -25.59
C THR A 344 -17.23 9.05 -25.00
N GLY A 345 -16.52 10.04 -24.44
CA GLY A 345 -17.11 11.27 -23.90
C GLY A 345 -17.73 11.16 -22.51
N LYS A 346 -17.37 10.15 -21.71
CA LYS A 346 -17.83 9.99 -20.30
C LYS A 346 -17.79 11.30 -19.52
N THR A 347 -16.64 11.98 -19.53
CA THR A 347 -16.47 13.22 -18.77
C THR A 347 -17.35 14.36 -19.30
N THR A 348 -17.52 14.47 -20.63
CA THR A 348 -18.44 15.43 -21.25
C THR A 348 -19.89 15.17 -20.85
N THR A 349 -20.29 13.90 -20.75
CA THR A 349 -21.62 13.50 -20.27
C THR A 349 -21.80 13.87 -18.80
N VAL A 350 -20.80 13.63 -17.95
CA VAL A 350 -20.83 14.02 -16.53
C VAL A 350 -20.96 15.54 -16.38
N ILE A 351 -20.27 16.34 -17.20
CA ILE A 351 -20.44 17.81 -17.22
C ILE A 351 -21.88 18.17 -17.59
N GLY A 352 -22.44 17.57 -18.64
CA GLY A 352 -23.83 17.83 -19.05
C GLY A 352 -24.85 17.45 -17.97
N ILE A 353 -24.61 16.36 -17.25
CA ILE A 353 -25.41 15.97 -16.07
C ILE A 353 -25.32 17.05 -14.98
N ILE A 354 -24.11 17.50 -14.64
CA ILE A 354 -23.91 18.52 -13.59
C ILE A 354 -24.64 19.82 -13.95
N GLU A 355 -24.52 20.28 -15.19
CA GLU A 355 -25.15 21.53 -15.64
C GLU A 355 -26.68 21.44 -15.64
N MET A 356 -27.24 20.30 -16.06
CA MET A 356 -28.67 20.04 -15.98
C MET A 356 -29.17 20.06 -14.53
N LEU A 357 -28.49 19.34 -13.63
CA LEU A 357 -28.86 19.28 -12.22
C LEU A 357 -28.72 20.65 -11.52
N LYS A 358 -27.73 21.47 -11.91
CA LYS A 358 -27.61 22.86 -11.44
C LYS A 358 -28.78 23.73 -11.89
N LYS A 359 -29.23 23.61 -13.14
CA LYS A 359 -30.43 24.32 -13.63
C LYS A 359 -31.69 23.92 -12.86
N MET A 360 -31.72 22.71 -12.30
CA MET A 360 -32.78 22.22 -11.42
C MET A 360 -32.61 22.59 -9.93
N ASN A 361 -31.61 23.43 -9.60
CA ASN A 361 -31.29 23.86 -8.23
C ASN A 361 -31.00 22.69 -7.26
N LEU A 362 -30.44 21.59 -7.75
CA LEU A 362 -30.03 20.46 -6.92
C LEU A 362 -28.60 20.64 -6.42
N SER A 363 -28.37 20.30 -5.14
CA SER A 363 -27.02 20.22 -4.59
C SER A 363 -26.32 18.96 -5.08
N ILE A 364 -25.13 19.13 -5.66
CA ILE A 364 -24.35 18.07 -6.29
C ILE A 364 -23.06 17.89 -5.50
N VAL A 365 -22.74 16.64 -5.16
CA VAL A 365 -21.51 16.25 -4.48
C VAL A 365 -20.71 15.36 -5.43
N LEU A 366 -19.47 15.74 -5.71
CA LEU A 366 -18.56 14.99 -6.56
C LEU A 366 -17.53 14.26 -5.71
N ALA A 367 -17.35 12.96 -5.98
CA ALA A 367 -16.31 12.20 -5.31
C ALA A 367 -15.66 11.15 -6.21
N ALA A 368 -14.46 10.72 -5.81
CA ALA A 368 -13.70 9.67 -6.48
C ALA A 368 -12.94 8.82 -5.44
N PRO A 369 -12.51 7.59 -5.79
CA PRO A 369 -11.82 6.71 -4.84
C PRO A 369 -10.41 7.19 -4.46
N THR A 370 -9.73 7.96 -5.32
CA THR A 370 -8.36 8.46 -5.09
C THR A 370 -8.28 9.97 -5.17
N GLY A 371 -7.28 10.55 -4.49
CA GLY A 371 -7.03 12.01 -4.50
C GLY A 371 -6.83 12.55 -5.92
N ARG A 372 -6.10 11.80 -6.75
CA ARG A 372 -5.86 12.13 -8.16
C ARG A 372 -7.11 12.17 -9.01
N ALA A 373 -7.95 11.13 -8.90
CA ALA A 373 -9.20 11.08 -9.63
C ALA A 373 -10.12 12.23 -9.21
N ALA A 374 -10.15 12.57 -7.91
CA ALA A 374 -10.91 13.71 -7.40
C ALA A 374 -10.36 15.06 -7.90
N LYS A 375 -9.04 15.27 -7.89
CA LYS A 375 -8.40 16.49 -8.41
C LYS A 375 -8.71 16.69 -9.89
N ARG A 376 -8.51 15.64 -10.70
CA ARG A 376 -8.84 15.67 -12.13
C ARG A 376 -10.32 15.93 -12.38
N LEU A 377 -11.20 15.25 -11.64
CA LEU A 377 -12.64 15.48 -11.73
C LEU A 377 -12.96 16.95 -11.43
N SER A 378 -12.27 17.55 -10.45
CA SER A 378 -12.44 18.96 -10.12
C SER A 378 -12.00 19.89 -11.24
N GLU A 379 -10.84 19.65 -11.84
CA GLU A 379 -10.30 20.45 -12.94
C GLU A 379 -11.21 20.42 -14.17
N VAL A 380 -11.68 19.23 -14.55
CA VAL A 380 -12.48 19.07 -15.78
C VAL A 380 -13.91 19.55 -15.59
N THR A 381 -14.52 19.34 -14.42
CA THR A 381 -15.90 19.79 -14.12
C THR A 381 -15.98 21.21 -13.59
N ARG A 382 -14.85 21.81 -13.21
CA ARG A 382 -14.76 23.11 -12.50
C ARG A 382 -15.61 23.18 -11.22
N CYS A 383 -15.80 22.03 -10.58
CA CYS A 383 -16.55 21.87 -9.34
C CYS A 383 -15.65 21.19 -8.32
N GLU A 384 -15.78 21.50 -7.03
CA GLU A 384 -14.98 20.82 -6.01
C GLU A 384 -15.38 19.33 -5.93
N ALA A 385 -14.40 18.45 -6.11
CA ALA A 385 -14.54 17.03 -5.87
C ALA A 385 -13.51 16.57 -4.82
N GLN A 386 -13.89 15.56 -4.04
CA GLN A 386 -13.06 15.04 -2.95
C GLN A 386 -12.99 13.52 -2.98
N THR A 387 -12.12 12.92 -2.17
CA THR A 387 -12.10 11.46 -2.06
C THR A 387 -13.34 10.96 -1.31
N ILE A 388 -13.81 9.74 -1.61
CA ILE A 388 -14.91 9.12 -0.85
C ILE A 388 -14.54 9.02 0.64
N HIS A 389 -13.28 8.76 0.96
CA HIS A 389 -12.79 8.75 2.35
C HIS A 389 -12.95 10.11 3.05
N ARG A 390 -12.62 11.20 2.36
CA ARG A 390 -12.78 12.56 2.90
C ARG A 390 -14.26 12.94 3.01
N LEU A 391 -15.07 12.57 2.01
CA LEU A 391 -16.52 12.77 2.05
C LEU A 391 -17.16 12.06 3.26
N LEU A 392 -16.67 10.88 3.61
CA LEU A 392 -17.13 10.10 4.76
C LEU A 392 -16.47 10.49 6.10
N GLU A 393 -15.64 11.55 6.10
CA GLU A 393 -14.93 12.05 7.28
C GLU A 393 -14.10 10.93 7.97
N TYR A 394 -13.39 10.13 7.17
CA TYR A 394 -12.59 9.01 7.68
C TYR A 394 -11.45 9.49 8.59
N ASN A 395 -11.34 8.85 9.75
CA ASN A 395 -10.26 9.00 10.72
C ASN A 395 -9.67 7.61 11.07
N MET A 396 -8.35 7.52 11.29
CA MET A 396 -7.70 6.23 11.61
C MET A 396 -8.13 5.62 12.95
N GLU A 397 -8.47 6.45 13.95
CA GLU A 397 -8.87 6.00 15.29
C GLU A 397 -10.36 5.67 15.37
N ILE A 398 -11.20 6.50 14.72
CA ILE A 398 -12.67 6.45 14.85
C ILE A 398 -13.33 5.72 13.66
N GLY A 399 -12.65 5.62 12.52
CA GLY A 399 -13.22 5.11 11.27
C GLY A 399 -14.03 6.18 10.51
N PHE A 400 -15.03 5.74 9.76
CA PHE A 400 -15.94 6.63 9.03
C PHE A 400 -16.95 7.29 9.98
N GLN A 401 -16.99 8.62 10.00
CA GLN A 401 -17.90 9.37 10.86
C GLN A 401 -19.27 9.61 10.22
N ARG A 402 -19.35 9.61 8.88
CA ARG A 402 -20.61 9.65 8.15
C ARG A 402 -21.16 8.23 7.98
N ASN A 403 -22.41 8.04 8.38
CA ASN A 403 -23.08 6.74 8.42
C ASN A 403 -24.60 6.94 8.42
N ARG A 404 -25.37 5.90 8.78
CA ARG A 404 -26.83 5.95 8.78
C ARG A 404 -27.42 6.97 9.76
N ASP A 405 -26.76 7.16 10.90
CA ASP A 405 -27.18 8.09 11.96
C ASP A 405 -26.66 9.52 11.71
N ASN A 406 -25.54 9.64 10.99
CA ASN A 406 -24.94 10.91 10.59
C ASN A 406 -24.75 10.96 9.06
N GLN A 407 -25.83 11.25 8.34
CA GLN A 407 -25.88 11.18 6.88
C GLN A 407 -25.10 12.29 6.19
N LEU A 408 -24.78 12.06 4.91
CA LEU A 408 -24.19 13.04 4.01
C LEU A 408 -25.21 14.13 3.63
N ILE A 409 -24.70 15.33 3.38
CA ILE A 409 -25.49 16.48 2.95
C ILE A 409 -25.35 16.62 1.44
N GLY A 410 -26.46 16.46 0.72
CA GLY A 410 -26.49 16.59 -0.74
C GLY A 410 -27.74 15.95 -1.35
N ASN A 411 -28.07 16.31 -2.59
CA ASN A 411 -29.18 15.70 -3.32
C ASN A 411 -28.70 14.66 -4.33
N VAL A 412 -27.62 14.95 -5.06
CA VAL A 412 -27.07 14.05 -6.07
C VAL A 412 -25.59 13.83 -5.82
N PHE A 413 -25.19 12.57 -5.72
CA PHE A 413 -23.81 12.15 -5.52
C PHE A 413 -23.29 11.52 -6.81
N ILE A 414 -22.23 12.08 -7.37
CA ILE A 414 -21.59 11.55 -8.58
C ILE A 414 -20.24 10.98 -8.16
N LEU A 415 -20.08 9.67 -8.32
CA LEU A 415 -18.83 8.97 -8.10
C LEU A 415 -18.16 8.70 -9.45
N ASP A 416 -16.93 9.18 -9.66
CA ASP A 416 -16.14 8.84 -10.85
C ASP A 416 -15.06 7.79 -10.51
N GLU A 417 -14.54 7.12 -11.54
CA GLU A 417 -13.59 6.00 -11.44
C GLU A 417 -14.08 4.86 -10.53
N CYS A 418 -15.40 4.56 -10.58
CA CYS A 418 -16.05 3.53 -9.76
C CYS A 418 -15.48 2.12 -9.92
N SER A 419 -14.73 1.84 -10.99
CA SER A 419 -14.01 0.56 -11.16
C SER A 419 -13.00 0.30 -10.05
N MET A 420 -12.53 1.35 -9.35
CA MET A 420 -11.57 1.23 -8.25
C MET A 420 -12.21 1.06 -6.86
N ILE A 421 -13.54 1.14 -6.74
CA ILE A 421 -14.25 1.03 -5.45
C ILE A 421 -14.38 -0.45 -5.06
N ASP A 422 -14.06 -0.78 -3.80
CA ASP A 422 -14.27 -2.11 -3.22
C ASP A 422 -15.59 -2.21 -2.43
N ILE A 423 -15.96 -3.42 -2.03
CA ILE A 423 -17.24 -3.68 -1.36
C ILE A 423 -17.39 -2.92 -0.04
N ASN A 424 -16.31 -2.72 0.71
CA ASN A 424 -16.36 -2.09 2.02
C ASN A 424 -16.58 -0.59 1.87
N LEU A 425 -15.81 0.06 0.98
CA LEU A 425 -15.95 1.49 0.72
C LEU A 425 -17.33 1.82 0.15
N LEU A 426 -17.85 0.97 -0.77
CA LEU A 426 -19.21 1.17 -1.28
C LEU A 426 -20.26 1.02 -0.18
N ASN A 427 -20.17 -0.01 0.66
CA ASN A 427 -21.11 -0.22 1.76
C ASN A 427 -21.15 0.99 2.70
N SER A 428 -19.98 1.46 3.14
CA SER A 428 -19.88 2.65 4.00
C SER A 428 -20.44 3.91 3.33
N PHE A 429 -20.18 4.10 2.04
CA PHE A 429 -20.73 5.21 1.28
C PHE A 429 -22.26 5.17 1.21
N LEU A 430 -22.83 4.02 0.83
CA LEU A 430 -24.27 3.87 0.65
C LEU A 430 -25.05 4.01 1.97
N GLN A 431 -24.50 3.49 3.07
CA GLN A 431 -25.09 3.65 4.41
C GLN A 431 -25.17 5.13 4.84
N ALA A 432 -24.25 5.97 4.37
CA ALA A 432 -24.23 7.39 4.69
C ALA A 432 -25.20 8.23 3.84
N LEU A 433 -25.89 7.64 2.86
CA LEU A 433 -26.79 8.39 1.98
C LEU A 433 -28.22 8.54 2.54
N PRO A 434 -28.79 9.75 2.49
CA PRO A 434 -30.19 9.96 2.85
C PRO A 434 -31.13 9.33 1.81
N ASP A 435 -32.34 8.92 2.21
CA ASP A 435 -33.33 8.28 1.31
C ASP A 435 -33.65 9.14 0.07
N LYS A 436 -33.61 10.46 0.24
CA LYS A 436 -33.90 11.41 -0.84
C LYS A 436 -32.76 11.56 -1.85
N ALA A 437 -31.55 11.08 -1.55
CA ALA A 437 -30.41 11.20 -2.46
C ALA A 437 -30.59 10.38 -3.75
N SER A 438 -29.92 10.84 -4.81
CA SER A 438 -29.62 10.05 -6.01
C SER A 438 -28.12 9.82 -6.11
N VAL A 439 -27.71 8.70 -6.70
CA VAL A 439 -26.31 8.33 -6.94
C VAL A 439 -26.06 8.01 -8.40
N ILE A 440 -24.96 8.52 -8.93
CA ILE A 440 -24.49 8.24 -10.28
C ILE A 440 -23.10 7.61 -10.17
N PHE A 441 -22.97 6.35 -10.59
CA PHE A 441 -21.71 5.65 -10.68
C PHE A 441 -21.13 5.80 -12.09
N ALA A 442 -20.07 6.60 -12.23
CA ALA A 442 -19.32 6.76 -13.47
C ALA A 442 -18.01 5.96 -13.42
N GLY A 443 -17.70 5.22 -14.47
CA GLY A 443 -16.48 4.40 -14.50
C GLY A 443 -16.26 3.67 -15.82
N ASP A 444 -15.15 2.97 -15.92
CA ASP A 444 -14.87 2.08 -17.05
C ASP A 444 -14.76 0.64 -16.53
N VAL A 445 -15.74 -0.19 -16.88
CA VAL A 445 -15.84 -1.60 -16.44
C VAL A 445 -14.74 -2.50 -17.04
N ASP A 446 -14.04 -2.02 -18.07
CA ASP A 446 -12.97 -2.73 -18.76
C ASP A 446 -11.57 -2.36 -18.24
N GLN A 447 -11.47 -1.35 -17.37
CA GLN A 447 -10.25 -1.10 -16.61
C GLN A 447 -9.99 -2.21 -15.57
N LEU A 448 -8.82 -2.15 -14.95
CA LEU A 448 -8.49 -2.96 -13.79
C LEU A 448 -9.55 -2.76 -12.69
N PRO A 449 -10.03 -3.85 -12.06
CA PRO A 449 -10.93 -3.75 -10.93
C PRO A 449 -10.21 -3.18 -9.69
N SER A 450 -10.97 -2.91 -8.63
CA SER A 450 -10.46 -2.40 -7.35
C SER A 450 -9.39 -3.32 -6.75
N VAL A 451 -8.44 -2.77 -6.00
CA VAL A 451 -7.43 -3.60 -5.30
C VAL A 451 -8.08 -4.42 -4.18
N GLY A 452 -9.13 -3.88 -3.56
CA GLY A 452 -9.92 -4.57 -2.55
C GLY A 452 -10.88 -5.62 -3.11
N PRO A 453 -11.62 -6.31 -2.24
CA PRO A 453 -12.53 -7.39 -2.62
C PRO A 453 -13.80 -6.89 -3.35
N GLY A 454 -14.24 -7.68 -4.32
CA GLY A 454 -15.45 -7.45 -5.12
C GLY A 454 -15.19 -6.91 -6.54
N SER A 455 -16.15 -7.07 -7.44
CA SER A 455 -16.14 -6.47 -8.79
C SER A 455 -17.31 -5.50 -8.95
N ILE A 456 -17.44 -4.58 -7.99
CA ILE A 456 -18.65 -3.79 -7.74
C ILE A 456 -19.33 -3.21 -8.97
N LEU A 457 -18.60 -2.45 -9.79
CA LEU A 457 -19.17 -1.82 -10.98
C LEU A 457 -19.72 -2.87 -11.95
N ARG A 458 -19.00 -3.98 -12.14
CA ARG A 458 -19.43 -5.09 -13.00
C ARG A 458 -20.63 -5.83 -12.41
N ASP A 459 -20.59 -6.15 -11.12
CA ASP A 459 -21.66 -6.89 -10.44
C ASP A 459 -22.98 -6.09 -10.44
N ILE A 460 -22.93 -4.77 -10.24
CA ILE A 460 -24.11 -3.89 -10.34
C ILE A 460 -24.64 -3.87 -11.77
N ILE A 461 -23.76 -3.74 -12.77
CA ILE A 461 -24.13 -3.73 -14.19
C ILE A 461 -24.78 -5.05 -14.60
N ASP A 462 -24.17 -6.18 -14.25
CA ASP A 462 -24.60 -7.51 -14.66
C ASP A 462 -25.90 -7.93 -13.96
N SER A 463 -26.18 -7.37 -12.76
CA SER A 463 -27.44 -7.61 -12.04
C SER A 463 -28.69 -7.16 -12.80
N LYS A 464 -28.55 -6.16 -13.70
CA LYS A 464 -29.66 -5.51 -14.43
C LYS A 464 -30.73 -4.88 -13.53
N VAL A 465 -30.45 -4.69 -12.24
CA VAL A 465 -31.39 -4.10 -11.27
C VAL A 465 -31.42 -2.58 -11.36
N VAL A 466 -30.31 -1.98 -11.75
CA VAL A 466 -30.06 -0.54 -11.84
C VAL A 466 -29.99 -0.11 -13.31
N PRO A 467 -30.53 1.06 -13.70
CA PRO A 467 -30.33 1.62 -15.03
C PRO A 467 -28.85 1.80 -15.38
N VAL A 468 -28.44 1.32 -16.55
CA VAL A 468 -27.07 1.42 -17.04
C VAL A 468 -27.06 2.05 -18.43
N VAL A 469 -26.23 3.09 -18.61
CA VAL A 469 -25.98 3.70 -19.91
C VAL A 469 -24.55 3.39 -20.36
N TYR A 470 -24.43 2.82 -21.55
CA TYR A 470 -23.15 2.47 -22.18
C TYR A 470 -22.79 3.47 -23.27
N LEU A 471 -21.74 4.25 -23.06
CA LEU A 471 -21.16 5.12 -24.08
C LEU A 471 -20.24 4.28 -24.98
N LYS A 472 -20.75 3.83 -26.13
CA LYS A 472 -20.03 2.96 -27.08
C LYS A 472 -19.42 3.70 -28.26
N GLU A 473 -19.95 4.88 -28.57
CA GLU A 473 -19.54 5.65 -29.74
C GLU A 473 -18.27 6.44 -29.44
N ILE A 474 -17.26 6.24 -30.29
CA ILE A 474 -16.00 6.99 -30.22
C ILE A 474 -16.16 8.26 -31.06
N PHE A 475 -15.80 9.41 -30.49
CA PHE A 475 -15.83 10.68 -31.22
C PHE A 475 -14.88 10.67 -32.41
N ARG A 476 -15.22 11.39 -33.48
CA ARG A 476 -14.46 11.38 -34.74
C ARG A 476 -12.98 11.73 -34.55
N GLN A 477 -12.68 12.74 -33.73
CA GLN A 477 -11.30 13.14 -33.38
C GLN A 477 -10.55 12.02 -32.63
N ALA A 478 -11.25 11.27 -31.78
CA ALA A 478 -10.70 10.13 -31.04
C ALA A 478 -10.49 8.88 -31.91
N LYS A 479 -11.15 8.76 -33.07
CA LYS A 479 -10.96 7.63 -34.01
C LYS A 479 -9.61 7.66 -34.72
N GLU A 480 -8.99 8.83 -34.83
CA GLU A 480 -7.68 9.01 -35.48
C GLU A 480 -6.53 8.54 -34.57
N SER A 481 -6.75 8.53 -33.24
CA SER A 481 -5.79 8.05 -32.25
C SER A 481 -5.63 6.53 -32.32
N LYS A 482 -4.40 6.05 -32.56
CA LYS A 482 -4.10 4.61 -32.45
C LYS A 482 -4.12 4.15 -31.01
N ILE A 483 -3.82 5.01 -30.02
CA ILE A 483 -3.96 4.66 -28.60
C ILE A 483 -5.40 4.22 -28.31
N ILE A 484 -6.39 5.04 -28.68
CA ILE A 484 -7.81 4.75 -28.44
C ILE A 484 -8.25 3.53 -29.25
N ARG A 485 -7.91 3.46 -30.55
CA ARG A 485 -8.25 2.30 -31.38
C ARG A 485 -7.66 1.00 -30.82
N ASN A 486 -6.40 1.01 -30.40
CA ASN A 486 -5.74 -0.15 -29.80
C ASN A 486 -6.36 -0.53 -28.45
N ALA A 487 -6.76 0.43 -27.61
CA ALA A 487 -7.50 0.15 -26.38
C ALA A 487 -8.80 -0.62 -26.67
N HIS A 488 -9.58 -0.20 -27.67
CA HIS A 488 -10.79 -0.94 -28.07
C HIS A 488 -10.49 -2.32 -28.66
N LEU A 489 -9.43 -2.48 -29.45
CA LEU A 489 -9.01 -3.79 -29.97
C LEU A 489 -8.63 -4.74 -28.82
N ILE A 490 -7.80 -4.28 -27.88
CA ILE A 490 -7.41 -5.03 -26.69
C ILE A 490 -8.65 -5.43 -25.90
N ASN A 491 -9.59 -4.51 -25.68
CA ASN A 491 -10.81 -4.80 -24.95
C ASN A 491 -11.67 -5.90 -25.62
N LYS A 492 -11.76 -5.87 -26.96
CA LYS A 492 -12.44 -6.88 -27.79
C LYS A 492 -11.65 -8.18 -27.95
N LYS A 493 -10.54 -8.36 -27.22
CA LYS A 493 -9.62 -9.51 -27.33
C LYS A 493 -9.02 -9.68 -28.73
N GLN A 494 -8.90 -8.58 -29.46
CA GLN A 494 -8.26 -8.52 -30.77
C GLN A 494 -6.83 -7.99 -30.63
N LEU A 495 -5.94 -8.38 -31.54
CA LEU A 495 -4.58 -7.87 -31.53
C LEU A 495 -4.59 -6.37 -31.86
N PRO A 496 -3.87 -5.53 -31.10
CA PRO A 496 -3.70 -4.13 -31.43
C PRO A 496 -2.95 -3.98 -32.76
N ASP A 497 -3.16 -2.86 -33.42
CA ASP A 497 -2.34 -2.47 -34.56
C ASP A 497 -0.96 -2.02 -34.05
N LEU A 498 0.03 -2.89 -34.29
CA LEU A 498 1.42 -2.70 -33.88
C LEU A 498 2.27 -2.03 -34.97
N SER A 499 1.66 -1.55 -36.05
CA SER A 499 2.38 -0.85 -37.11
C SER A 499 2.84 0.54 -36.66
N ASN A 500 4.12 0.83 -36.88
CA ASN A 500 4.69 2.15 -36.61
C ASN A 500 4.55 3.06 -37.83
N SER A 501 4.15 4.31 -37.60
CA SER A 501 4.12 5.39 -38.60
C SER A 501 4.63 6.68 -37.95
N ASN A 502 5.21 7.59 -38.74
CA ASN A 502 5.85 8.80 -38.18
C ASN A 502 4.87 9.70 -37.42
N ASP A 503 3.62 9.79 -37.88
CA ASP A 503 2.54 10.59 -37.27
C ASP A 503 1.65 9.77 -36.32
N SER A 504 2.14 8.62 -35.85
CA SER A 504 1.42 7.78 -34.89
C SER A 504 1.53 8.35 -33.47
N ASP A 505 0.49 8.17 -32.66
CA ASP A 505 0.50 8.38 -31.21
C ASP A 505 0.83 7.09 -30.42
N PHE A 506 0.82 5.94 -31.08
CA PHE A 506 1.16 4.63 -30.52
C PHE A 506 2.35 4.02 -31.27
N PHE A 507 3.38 3.60 -30.54
CA PHE A 507 4.57 2.94 -31.09
C PHE A 507 4.81 1.59 -30.40
N TYR A 508 5.11 0.57 -31.20
CA TYR A 508 5.53 -0.74 -30.71
C TYR A 508 7.01 -0.97 -31.02
N ILE A 509 7.77 -1.40 -30.01
CA ILE A 509 9.16 -1.82 -30.18
C ILE A 509 9.31 -3.25 -29.68
N ARG A 510 9.65 -4.14 -30.61
CA ARG A 510 9.90 -5.55 -30.32
C ARG A 510 11.31 -5.74 -29.78
N GLU A 511 11.44 -6.05 -28.49
CA GLU A 511 12.74 -6.37 -27.88
C GLU A 511 12.62 -7.64 -27.00
N PRO A 512 13.15 -8.79 -27.45
CA PRO A 512 13.05 -10.04 -26.72
C PRO A 512 14.12 -10.21 -25.62
N LYS A 513 15.23 -9.45 -25.66
CA LYS A 513 16.31 -9.58 -24.66
C LYS A 513 16.02 -8.70 -23.45
N VAL A 514 16.10 -9.30 -22.27
CA VAL A 514 15.72 -8.67 -21.00
C VAL A 514 16.58 -7.42 -20.74
N GLU A 515 17.90 -7.54 -20.82
CA GLU A 515 18.83 -6.45 -20.52
C GLU A 515 18.70 -5.30 -21.54
N LYS A 516 18.59 -5.64 -22.83
CA LYS A 516 18.43 -4.65 -23.90
C LYS A 516 17.11 -3.89 -23.81
N ALA A 517 16.05 -4.52 -23.32
CA ALA A 517 14.76 -3.84 -23.13
C ALA A 517 14.88 -2.72 -22.09
N VAL A 518 15.68 -2.91 -21.04
CA VAL A 518 15.97 -1.88 -20.03
C VAL A 518 16.84 -0.76 -20.63
N GLU A 519 17.92 -1.11 -21.32
CA GLU A 519 18.79 -0.13 -21.99
C GLU A 519 18.00 0.76 -22.97
N LEU A 520 17.19 0.13 -23.82
CA LEU A 520 16.32 0.82 -24.76
C LEU A 520 15.31 1.71 -24.05
N LEU A 521 14.69 1.23 -22.97
CA LEU A 521 13.72 2.02 -22.20
C LEU A 521 14.35 3.28 -21.63
N VAL A 522 15.55 3.16 -21.06
CA VAL A 522 16.28 4.29 -20.50
C VAL A 522 16.65 5.28 -21.61
N GLU A 523 17.18 4.82 -22.74
CA GLU A 523 17.50 5.65 -23.91
C GLU A 523 16.27 6.39 -24.46
N LEU A 524 15.11 5.73 -24.50
CA LEU A 524 13.86 6.34 -24.94
C LEU A 524 13.44 7.47 -24.00
N CYS A 525 13.49 7.24 -22.69
CA CYS A 525 13.05 8.22 -21.71
C CYS A 525 14.01 9.40 -21.57
N SER A 526 15.33 9.19 -21.66
CA SER A 526 16.32 10.23 -21.42
C SER A 526 16.70 11.03 -22.66
N VAL A 527 16.61 10.44 -23.86
CA VAL A 527 17.11 11.07 -25.10
C VAL A 527 16.03 11.12 -26.19
N ARG A 528 15.59 9.96 -26.71
CA ARG A 528 14.82 9.93 -27.96
C ARG A 528 13.46 10.61 -27.87
N LEU A 529 12.72 10.39 -26.77
CA LEU A 529 11.39 10.99 -26.59
C LEU A 529 11.47 12.50 -26.28
N PRO A 530 12.33 12.96 -25.33
CA PRO A 530 12.56 14.38 -25.12
C PRO A 530 12.97 15.14 -26.38
N GLU A 531 13.98 14.65 -27.12
CA GLU A 531 14.50 15.34 -28.31
C GLU A 531 13.47 15.42 -29.45
N LYS A 532 12.75 14.33 -29.70
CA LYS A 532 11.80 14.26 -30.83
C LYS A 532 10.50 15.00 -30.56
N TYR A 533 10.01 15.00 -29.32
CA TYR A 533 8.67 15.48 -28.97
C TYR A 533 8.65 16.67 -28.00
N GLY A 534 9.83 17.18 -27.60
CA GLY A 534 9.95 18.35 -26.73
C GLY A 534 9.29 18.15 -25.37
N VAL A 535 9.46 16.98 -24.77
CA VAL A 535 8.88 16.62 -23.46
C VAL A 535 9.93 16.64 -22.37
N ASP A 536 9.53 16.99 -21.16
CA ASP A 536 10.37 16.87 -19.98
C ASP A 536 10.52 15.38 -19.59
N PRO A 537 11.76 14.85 -19.52
CA PRO A 537 11.98 13.43 -19.25
C PRO A 537 11.55 12.99 -17.85
N ILE A 538 11.46 13.91 -16.88
CA ILE A 538 11.07 13.63 -15.50
C ILE A 538 9.57 13.89 -15.32
N LYS A 539 9.06 15.03 -15.79
CA LYS A 539 7.67 15.45 -15.52
C LYS A 539 6.67 14.75 -16.44
N ASP A 540 6.92 14.76 -17.75
CA ASP A 540 5.93 14.38 -18.77
C ASP A 540 5.93 12.88 -19.09
N ILE A 541 7.07 12.21 -18.91
CA ILE A 541 7.22 10.78 -19.19
C ILE A 541 6.90 9.94 -17.94
N GLN A 542 6.06 8.94 -18.11
CA GLN A 542 5.80 7.93 -17.09
C GLN A 542 6.08 6.52 -17.61
N VAL A 543 6.95 5.81 -16.89
CA VAL A 543 7.18 4.38 -17.15
C VAL A 543 6.18 3.54 -16.36
N LEU A 544 5.46 2.65 -17.06
CA LEU A 544 4.47 1.74 -16.47
C LEU A 544 4.87 0.28 -16.63
N VAL A 545 4.82 -0.46 -15.52
CA VAL A 545 5.14 -1.89 -15.50
C VAL A 545 4.15 -2.72 -14.68
N PRO A 546 3.96 -4.01 -14.96
CA PRO A 546 3.05 -4.86 -14.18
C PRO A 546 3.50 -5.10 -12.73
N MET A 547 4.80 -5.19 -12.46
CA MET A 547 5.34 -5.70 -11.20
C MET A 547 6.40 -4.78 -10.58
N LYS A 548 6.59 -4.88 -9.26
CA LYS A 548 7.60 -4.08 -8.52
C LYS A 548 9.02 -4.69 -8.59
N LYS A 549 9.11 -6.02 -8.47
CA LYS A 549 10.38 -6.77 -8.37
C LYS A 549 10.83 -7.30 -9.72
N GLY A 550 12.11 -7.67 -9.82
CA GLY A 550 12.72 -8.19 -11.04
C GLY A 550 13.42 -7.10 -11.85
N LEU A 551 14.13 -7.51 -12.90
CA LEU A 551 14.92 -6.58 -13.73
C LEU A 551 14.01 -5.58 -14.49
N HIS A 552 12.84 -6.03 -14.92
CA HIS A 552 11.80 -5.20 -15.52
C HIS A 552 10.82 -4.60 -14.50
N GLY A 553 11.08 -4.77 -13.20
CA GLY A 553 10.21 -4.27 -12.14
C GLY A 553 10.46 -2.80 -11.83
N SER A 554 9.44 -2.11 -11.30
CA SER A 554 9.51 -0.67 -11.04
C SER A 554 10.65 -0.28 -10.10
N VAL A 555 11.03 -1.14 -9.15
CA VAL A 555 12.13 -0.86 -8.20
C VAL A 555 13.47 -0.77 -8.95
N ASN A 556 13.76 -1.73 -9.82
CA ASN A 556 14.99 -1.69 -10.62
C ASN A 556 14.96 -0.52 -11.60
N LEU A 557 13.86 -0.36 -12.34
CA LEU A 557 13.75 0.71 -13.35
C LEU A 557 13.87 2.10 -12.73
N ASN A 558 13.32 2.33 -11.54
CA ASN A 558 13.51 3.60 -10.82
C ASN A 558 14.99 3.89 -10.57
N LYS A 559 15.75 2.89 -10.12
CA LYS A 559 17.18 3.06 -9.86
C LYS A 559 17.95 3.41 -11.15
N VAL A 560 17.74 2.63 -12.22
CA VAL A 560 18.47 2.86 -13.48
C VAL A 560 18.06 4.17 -14.15
N LEU A 561 16.78 4.55 -14.07
CA LEU A 561 16.31 5.85 -14.58
C LEU A 561 16.87 7.01 -13.76
N GLN A 562 16.89 6.92 -12.43
CA GLN A 562 17.48 7.95 -11.57
C GLN A 562 18.96 8.15 -11.88
N GLU A 563 19.72 7.08 -12.12
CA GLU A 563 21.15 7.15 -12.47
C GLU A 563 21.41 7.93 -13.78
N VAL A 564 20.45 8.00 -14.69
CA VAL A 564 20.59 8.70 -15.98
C VAL A 564 19.92 10.07 -15.96
N LEU A 565 18.73 10.18 -15.38
CA LEU A 565 17.92 11.39 -15.37
C LEU A 565 18.34 12.38 -14.27
N ASN A 566 18.83 11.86 -13.13
CA ASN A 566 19.26 12.67 -12.00
C ASN A 566 20.53 12.10 -11.33
N PRO A 567 21.69 12.10 -12.04
CA PRO A 567 22.89 11.40 -11.60
C PRO A 567 23.60 12.03 -10.40
N ILE A 568 23.48 13.36 -10.23
CA ILE A 568 24.28 14.16 -9.31
C ILE A 568 23.34 15.08 -8.53
N GLY A 569 23.48 15.12 -7.21
CA GLY A 569 22.75 16.07 -6.37
C GLY A 569 22.97 15.79 -4.89
N LYS A 570 22.56 16.74 -4.04
CA LYS A 570 22.43 16.49 -2.60
C LYS A 570 21.44 15.33 -2.42
N SER A 571 21.81 14.35 -1.59
CA SER A 571 21.07 13.10 -1.46
C SER A 571 20.87 12.66 -0.03
N LEU A 572 19.76 11.98 0.23
CA LEU A 572 19.42 11.34 1.49
C LEU A 572 19.24 9.83 1.26
N VAL A 573 19.91 9.01 2.06
CA VAL A 573 19.82 7.54 1.97
C VAL A 573 18.85 7.03 3.03
N TYR A 574 17.87 6.24 2.61
CA TYR A 574 16.91 5.60 3.49
C TYR A 574 16.59 4.18 3.04
N GLY A 575 17.00 3.18 3.84
CA GLY A 575 16.92 1.77 3.47
C GLY A 575 17.73 1.47 2.21
N ASP A 576 17.09 0.90 1.19
CA ASP A 576 17.68 0.62 -0.12
C ASP A 576 17.52 1.79 -1.12
N ASN A 577 16.81 2.86 -0.73
CA ASN A 577 16.52 3.99 -1.59
C ASN A 577 17.51 5.14 -1.35
N ILE A 578 17.84 5.84 -2.43
CA ILE A 578 18.59 7.09 -2.41
C ILE A 578 17.65 8.13 -3.00
N PHE A 579 17.34 9.18 -2.24
CA PHE A 579 16.54 10.32 -2.67
C PHE A 579 17.45 11.50 -2.97
N ARG A 580 17.25 12.20 -4.08
CA ARG A 580 18.03 13.34 -4.55
C ARG A 580 17.11 14.52 -4.85
N ILE A 581 17.62 15.74 -4.65
CA ILE A 581 16.94 16.93 -5.17
C ILE A 581 16.72 16.78 -6.68
N GLY A 582 15.52 17.10 -7.16
CA GLY A 582 15.04 16.91 -8.53
C GLY A 582 14.42 15.54 -8.79
N ASP A 583 14.41 14.61 -7.83
CA ASP A 583 13.79 13.30 -8.06
C ASP A 583 12.27 13.39 -8.13
N LYS A 584 11.72 12.71 -9.14
CA LYS A 584 10.31 12.33 -9.15
C LYS A 584 10.06 11.27 -8.08
N VAL A 585 9.19 11.57 -7.13
CA VAL A 585 8.76 10.65 -6.06
C VAL A 585 7.27 10.41 -6.10
N MET A 586 6.83 9.34 -5.45
CA MET A 586 5.44 8.97 -5.28
C MET A 586 5.13 8.67 -3.82
N GLN A 587 4.08 9.29 -3.29
CA GLN A 587 3.50 8.96 -2.00
C GLN A 587 2.81 7.59 -2.07
N ILE A 588 3.06 6.71 -1.10
CA ILE A 588 2.55 5.34 -1.12
C ILE A 588 1.52 5.03 -0.02
N ARG A 589 1.27 5.98 0.88
CA ARG A 589 0.24 5.91 1.93
C ARG A 589 -0.53 7.22 1.99
N ASN A 590 -1.80 7.17 2.35
CA ASN A 590 -2.55 8.41 2.58
C ASN A 590 -2.05 9.04 3.88
N ASN A 591 -1.68 10.31 3.83
CA ASN A 591 -1.37 11.11 5.00
C ASN A 591 -2.34 12.31 5.03
N TYR A 592 -3.39 12.16 5.84
CA TYR A 592 -4.50 13.10 5.89
C TYR A 592 -4.13 14.44 6.55
N GLU A 593 -3.18 14.43 7.47
CA GLU A 593 -2.67 15.65 8.12
C GLU A 593 -1.97 16.54 7.10
N LYS A 594 -1.11 15.95 6.28
CA LYS A 594 -0.38 16.62 5.20
C LYS A 594 -1.19 16.77 3.91
N ARG A 595 -2.41 16.22 3.85
CA ARG A 595 -3.34 16.23 2.70
C ARG A 595 -2.76 15.67 1.40
N ILE A 596 -1.87 14.70 1.52
CA ILE A 596 -1.23 13.98 0.41
C ILE A 596 -1.69 12.52 0.41
N PHE A 597 -1.96 11.98 -0.77
CA PHE A 597 -2.62 10.69 -0.93
C PHE A 597 -1.74 9.68 -1.67
N ASN A 598 -2.01 8.40 -1.44
CA ASN A 598 -1.33 7.30 -2.12
C ASN A 598 -1.52 7.43 -3.64
N GLY A 599 -0.39 7.42 -4.34
CA GLY A 599 -0.29 7.62 -5.78
C GLY A 599 0.17 9.02 -6.16
N ASP A 600 0.06 10.03 -5.28
CA ASP A 600 0.50 11.40 -5.58
C ASP A 600 1.98 11.43 -5.93
N ILE A 601 2.32 12.23 -6.94
CA ILE A 601 3.66 12.33 -7.52
C ILE A 601 4.11 13.73 -7.19
N GLY A 602 5.31 13.82 -6.66
CA GLY A 602 5.95 15.08 -6.37
C GLY A 602 7.37 15.10 -6.88
N GLU A 603 8.01 16.24 -6.71
CA GLU A 603 9.41 16.47 -7.01
C GLU A 603 10.13 16.86 -5.72
N ILE A 604 11.28 16.25 -5.43
CA ILE A 604 12.09 16.68 -4.28
C ILE A 604 12.72 18.02 -4.62
N VAL A 605 12.37 19.07 -3.87
CA VAL A 605 12.87 20.43 -4.12
C VAL A 605 14.02 20.80 -3.20
N ASP A 606 14.10 20.22 -2.00
CA ASP A 606 15.19 20.49 -1.07
C ASP A 606 15.44 19.33 -0.11
N ILE A 607 16.65 19.29 0.45
CA ILE A 607 17.05 18.42 1.55
C ILE A 607 17.84 19.29 2.52
N ASP A 608 17.38 19.47 3.75
CA ASP A 608 18.02 20.34 4.75
C ASP A 608 19.24 19.67 5.44
N GLU A 609 20.01 20.42 6.24
CA GLU A 609 21.13 19.94 7.07
C GLU A 609 20.69 18.92 8.13
N ASP A 610 19.46 19.02 8.62
CA ASP A 610 18.85 18.07 9.56
C ASP A 610 18.28 16.81 8.87
N ASN A 611 18.57 16.60 7.58
CA ASN A 611 18.04 15.51 6.74
C ASN A 611 16.50 15.54 6.58
N LEU A 612 15.89 16.71 6.71
CA LEU A 612 14.49 16.93 6.40
C LEU A 612 14.33 17.09 4.88
N LEU A 613 13.43 16.32 4.28
CA LEU A 613 13.25 16.25 2.83
C LEU A 613 11.99 17.02 2.44
N LEU A 614 12.11 17.99 1.55
CA LEU A 614 10.99 18.82 1.08
C LEU A 614 10.54 18.34 -0.30
N VAL A 615 9.28 17.92 -0.42
CA VAL A 615 8.67 17.47 -1.67
C VAL A 615 7.62 18.47 -2.12
N ASP A 616 7.70 18.92 -3.36
CA ASP A 616 6.66 19.69 -4.02
C ASP A 616 5.62 18.75 -4.65
N PHE A 617 4.39 18.78 -4.15
CA PHE A 617 3.23 18.11 -4.73
C PHE A 617 2.33 19.14 -5.41
N ASP A 618 2.53 19.36 -6.70
CA ASP A 618 1.75 20.28 -7.52
C ASP A 618 1.62 21.71 -6.92
N GLY A 619 2.71 22.25 -6.39
CA GLY A 619 2.83 23.59 -5.79
C GLY A 619 2.82 23.58 -4.25
N GLU A 620 2.35 22.52 -3.63
CA GLU A 620 2.32 22.36 -2.17
C GLU A 620 3.62 21.75 -1.67
N HIS A 621 4.38 22.50 -0.86
CA HIS A 621 5.66 22.07 -0.32
C HIS A 621 5.45 21.31 1.00
N VAL A 622 5.69 20.00 0.98
CA VAL A 622 5.43 19.10 2.09
C VAL A 622 6.75 18.59 2.68
N PRO A 623 7.02 18.85 3.98
CA PRO A 623 8.22 18.36 4.65
C PRO A 623 8.07 16.89 5.08
N TYR A 624 9.15 16.12 4.98
CA TYR A 624 9.26 14.74 5.45
C TYR A 624 10.43 14.56 6.39
N GLU A 625 10.14 14.04 7.57
CA GLU A 625 11.15 13.57 8.51
C GLU A 625 11.65 12.17 8.14
N GLN A 626 12.82 11.78 8.66
CA GLN A 626 13.43 10.49 8.35
C GLN A 626 12.52 9.28 8.69
N SER A 627 11.68 9.38 9.73
CA SER A 627 10.72 8.35 10.11
C SER A 627 9.56 8.18 9.14
N GLU A 628 9.30 9.16 8.29
CA GLU A 628 8.18 9.18 7.35
C GLU A 628 8.60 8.79 5.93
N LEU A 629 9.90 8.60 5.68
CA LEU A 629 10.44 8.25 4.37
C LEU A 629 10.03 6.84 3.90
N ASP A 630 9.47 5.99 4.77
CA ASP A 630 8.85 4.73 4.34
C ASP A 630 7.52 4.94 3.59
N GLU A 631 6.99 6.16 3.59
CA GLU A 631 5.80 6.57 2.84
C GLU A 631 6.12 7.09 1.42
N LEU A 632 7.39 7.25 1.07
CA LEU A 632 7.85 7.74 -0.24
C LEU A 632 8.61 6.66 -1.01
N LEU A 633 8.42 6.63 -2.33
CA LEU A 633 9.24 5.87 -3.27
C LEU A 633 9.62 6.74 -4.47
N LEU A 634 10.68 6.38 -5.19
CA LEU A 634 10.94 6.95 -6.51
C LEU A 634 9.76 6.69 -7.46
N GLY A 635 9.46 7.67 -8.31
CA GLY A 635 8.25 7.75 -9.15
C GLY A 635 8.50 7.71 -10.66
N TYR A 636 9.75 7.61 -11.13
CA TYR A 636 10.07 7.50 -12.57
C TYR A 636 9.36 6.31 -13.25
N SER A 637 9.30 5.19 -12.53
CA SER A 637 8.58 3.98 -12.89
C SER A 637 7.60 3.58 -11.80
N VAL A 638 6.37 3.28 -12.20
CA VAL A 638 5.29 2.89 -11.30
C VAL A 638 4.59 1.65 -11.83
N THR A 639 3.97 0.90 -10.93
CA THR A 639 3.16 -0.24 -11.36
C THR A 639 1.86 0.23 -12.01
N ILE A 640 1.36 -0.48 -13.02
CA ILE A 640 0.10 -0.13 -13.72
C ILE A 640 -1.07 0.04 -12.73
N HIS A 641 -1.18 -0.81 -11.70
CA HIS A 641 -2.18 -0.65 -10.63
C HIS A 641 -2.11 0.71 -9.93
N LYS A 642 -0.90 1.20 -9.63
CA LYS A 642 -0.69 2.51 -9.00
C LYS A 642 -0.94 3.69 -9.93
N SER A 643 -1.02 3.45 -11.24
CA SER A 643 -1.33 4.48 -12.24
C SER A 643 -2.83 4.70 -12.47
N GLN A 644 -3.70 3.87 -11.86
CA GLN A 644 -5.16 4.04 -11.96
C GLN A 644 -5.58 5.44 -11.49
N GLY A 645 -6.56 6.03 -12.18
CA GLY A 645 -7.01 7.41 -11.95
C GLY A 645 -6.02 8.51 -12.36
N SER A 646 -4.80 8.16 -12.80
CA SER A 646 -3.82 9.12 -13.33
C SER A 646 -3.81 9.10 -14.86
N GLU A 647 -3.34 10.18 -15.48
CA GLU A 647 -3.01 10.22 -16.91
C GLU A 647 -1.72 11.01 -17.11
N TYR A 648 -0.95 10.64 -18.12
CA TYR A 648 0.38 11.19 -18.40
C TYR A 648 0.47 11.62 -19.86
N GLU A 649 1.26 12.65 -20.13
CA GLU A 649 1.51 13.13 -21.49
C GLU A 649 2.13 12.03 -22.35
N VAL A 650 3.19 11.39 -21.84
CA VAL A 650 3.88 10.28 -22.51
C VAL A 650 3.96 9.07 -21.59
N VAL A 651 3.57 7.90 -22.12
CA VAL A 651 3.65 6.63 -21.39
C VAL A 651 4.59 5.67 -22.11
N VAL A 652 5.52 5.08 -21.35
CA VAL A 652 6.36 3.97 -21.83
C VAL A 652 5.99 2.72 -21.04
N ILE A 653 5.49 1.69 -21.72
CA ILE A 653 5.08 0.42 -21.13
C ILE A 653 6.15 -0.62 -21.42
N LEU A 654 6.66 -1.28 -20.38
CA LEU A 654 7.51 -2.46 -20.51
C LEU A 654 6.75 -3.73 -20.10
N LEU A 655 6.45 -4.57 -21.08
CA LEU A 655 5.74 -5.83 -20.90
C LEU A 655 6.65 -6.99 -21.30
N SER A 656 6.73 -8.03 -20.47
CA SER A 656 7.67 -9.14 -20.72
C SER A 656 7.20 -10.44 -20.08
N ASN A 657 7.84 -11.55 -20.44
CA ASN A 657 7.58 -12.86 -19.83
C ASN A 657 7.90 -12.90 -18.33
N GLN A 658 8.76 -12.02 -17.79
CA GLN A 658 8.98 -11.93 -16.33
C GLN A 658 7.70 -11.52 -15.58
N HIS A 659 6.75 -10.91 -16.29
CA HIS A 659 5.48 -10.45 -15.74
C HIS A 659 4.36 -11.48 -15.86
N TYR A 660 4.66 -12.72 -16.27
CA TYR A 660 3.66 -13.71 -16.68
C TYR A 660 2.45 -13.79 -15.73
N ILE A 661 2.67 -13.83 -14.42
CA ILE A 661 1.60 -13.95 -13.41
C ILE A 661 0.57 -12.81 -13.48
N MET A 662 1.01 -11.60 -13.85
CA MET A 662 0.18 -10.39 -13.93
C MET A 662 -0.39 -10.13 -15.33
N LEU A 663 0.02 -10.88 -16.36
CA LEU A 663 -0.40 -10.59 -17.73
C LEU A 663 -1.89 -10.85 -17.91
N GLU A 664 -2.66 -9.79 -18.16
CA GLU A 664 -4.09 -9.85 -18.44
C GLU A 664 -4.56 -8.70 -19.32
N LYS A 665 -5.70 -8.89 -19.97
CA LYS A 665 -6.32 -7.91 -20.87
C LYS A 665 -6.55 -6.55 -20.18
N ASN A 666 -7.17 -6.56 -19.00
CA ASN A 666 -7.55 -5.35 -18.25
C ASN A 666 -6.31 -4.54 -17.81
N LEU A 667 -5.21 -5.21 -17.48
CA LEU A 667 -3.93 -4.58 -17.15
C LEU A 667 -3.37 -3.81 -18.35
N LEU A 668 -3.27 -4.46 -19.53
CA LEU A 668 -2.76 -3.79 -20.73
C LEU A 668 -3.69 -2.67 -21.20
N TYR A 669 -5.00 -2.91 -21.17
CA TYR A 669 -6.00 -1.88 -21.48
C TYR A 669 -5.86 -0.66 -20.56
N THR A 670 -5.75 -0.88 -19.25
CA THR A 670 -5.56 0.20 -18.27
C THR A 670 -4.28 0.98 -18.55
N ALA A 671 -3.17 0.30 -18.81
CA ALA A 671 -1.90 0.93 -19.13
C ALA A 671 -1.97 1.77 -20.41
N VAL A 672 -2.64 1.27 -21.45
CA VAL A 672 -2.81 2.00 -22.73
C VAL A 672 -3.62 3.27 -22.54
N THR A 673 -4.69 3.21 -21.73
CA THR A 673 -5.55 4.38 -21.47
C THR A 673 -4.93 5.43 -20.55
N ARG A 674 -3.70 5.22 -20.03
CA ARG A 674 -3.01 6.24 -19.22
C ARG A 674 -2.34 7.32 -20.07
N ALA A 675 -2.14 7.08 -21.37
CA ALA A 675 -1.43 8.00 -22.27
C ALA A 675 -2.39 9.04 -22.87
N LYS A 676 -2.07 10.33 -22.73
CA LYS A 676 -2.81 11.42 -23.36
C LYS A 676 -2.34 11.71 -24.78
N ARG A 677 -1.01 11.76 -24.99
CA ARG A 677 -0.41 12.23 -26.24
C ARG A 677 0.40 11.16 -26.97
N LEU A 678 1.18 10.37 -26.24
CA LEU A 678 2.10 9.41 -26.84
C LEU A 678 2.24 8.15 -25.99
N LEU A 679 2.27 6.99 -26.64
CA LEU A 679 2.53 5.71 -25.99
C LEU A 679 3.60 4.90 -26.73
N VAL A 680 4.58 4.39 -25.99
CA VAL A 680 5.56 3.42 -26.49
C VAL A 680 5.41 2.10 -25.73
N LEU A 681 5.12 1.02 -26.45
CA LEU A 681 5.03 -0.34 -25.91
C LEU A 681 6.28 -1.14 -26.28
N ILE A 682 7.07 -1.50 -25.28
CA ILE A 682 8.23 -2.39 -25.39
C ILE A 682 7.80 -3.78 -24.94
N SER A 683 7.80 -4.76 -25.87
CA SER A 683 7.34 -6.13 -25.58
C SER A 683 7.78 -7.12 -26.66
N THR A 684 7.23 -8.34 -26.62
CA THR A 684 7.29 -9.31 -27.72
C THR A 684 5.89 -9.69 -28.19
N ASP A 685 5.79 -10.21 -29.41
CA ASP A 685 4.50 -10.60 -30.01
C ASP A 685 3.83 -11.71 -29.20
N GLU A 686 4.61 -12.63 -28.64
CA GLU A 686 4.13 -13.73 -27.81
C GLU A 686 3.54 -13.22 -26.50
N VAL A 687 4.21 -12.26 -25.85
CA VAL A 687 3.75 -11.64 -24.61
C VAL A 687 2.46 -10.87 -24.83
N ILE A 688 2.36 -10.09 -25.91
CA ILE A 688 1.15 -9.34 -26.26
C ILE A 688 -0.02 -10.31 -26.52
N LYS A 689 0.21 -11.34 -27.36
CA LYS A 689 -0.80 -12.38 -27.63
C LYS A 689 -1.25 -13.10 -26.36
N ALA A 690 -0.30 -13.47 -25.49
CA ALA A 690 -0.60 -14.10 -24.22
C ALA A 690 -1.44 -13.19 -23.33
N THR A 691 -1.07 -11.91 -23.21
CA THR A 691 -1.78 -10.92 -22.38
C THR A 691 -3.22 -10.70 -22.83
N ILE A 692 -3.46 -10.61 -24.14
CA ILE A 692 -4.80 -10.38 -24.71
C ILE A 692 -5.69 -11.62 -24.59
N LYS A 693 -5.12 -12.81 -24.82
CA LYS A 693 -5.85 -14.08 -24.68
C LYS A 693 -6.09 -14.46 -23.23
N ARG A 694 -5.21 -14.03 -22.33
CA ARG A 694 -5.27 -14.37 -20.92
C ARG A 694 -6.36 -13.57 -20.24
N GLU A 695 -7.43 -14.28 -20.02
CA GLU A 695 -8.43 -13.99 -19.02
C GLU A 695 -8.11 -14.96 -17.88
N ASN A 696 -7.47 -14.52 -16.81
CA ASN A 696 -7.62 -15.27 -15.55
C ASN A 696 -9.05 -14.93 -15.11
N VAL A 697 -10.02 -15.85 -14.96
CA VAL A 697 -10.06 -17.10 -14.16
C VAL A 697 -9.63 -16.92 -12.70
N LEU A 698 -9.40 -15.68 -12.26
CA LEU A 698 -9.86 -15.28 -10.93
C LEU A 698 -11.12 -14.48 -11.17
N LYS A 699 -12.18 -15.19 -11.60
CA LYS A 699 -13.54 -14.68 -11.43
C LYS A 699 -13.62 -14.37 -9.95
N ARG A 700 -13.61 -13.08 -9.60
CA ARG A 700 -13.65 -12.68 -8.19
C ARG A 700 -14.91 -13.31 -7.63
N ASN A 701 -14.75 -14.09 -6.57
CA ASN A 701 -15.87 -14.74 -5.94
C ASN A 701 -16.66 -13.64 -5.21
N SER A 702 -17.75 -13.20 -5.81
CA SER A 702 -18.75 -12.34 -5.20
C SER A 702 -20.12 -12.87 -5.57
N TYR A 703 -21.06 -12.75 -4.65
CA TYR A 703 -22.45 -13.10 -4.85
C TYR A 703 -23.33 -11.86 -4.95
N LEU A 704 -22.72 -10.66 -5.07
CA LEU A 704 -23.41 -9.38 -5.14
C LEU A 704 -24.39 -9.30 -6.34
N CYS A 705 -23.95 -9.73 -7.53
CA CYS A 705 -24.78 -9.73 -8.73
C CYS A 705 -26.05 -10.57 -8.52
N ASP A 706 -25.87 -11.81 -8.06
CA ASP A 706 -26.97 -12.75 -7.81
C ASP A 706 -27.89 -12.24 -6.70
N ARG A 707 -27.34 -11.78 -5.57
CA ARG A 707 -28.11 -11.19 -4.47
C ARG A 707 -28.95 -10.00 -4.91
N LEU A 708 -28.38 -9.09 -5.71
CA LEU A 708 -29.14 -7.98 -6.28
C LEU A 708 -30.28 -8.48 -7.17
N SER A 709 -29.99 -9.40 -8.08
CA SER A 709 -30.99 -9.92 -9.04
C SER A 709 -32.15 -10.66 -8.36
N LEU A 710 -31.87 -11.33 -7.23
CA LEU A 710 -32.82 -12.12 -6.46
C LEU A 710 -33.40 -11.35 -5.26
N ASN A 711 -33.00 -10.10 -5.03
CA ASN A 711 -33.33 -9.30 -3.84
C ASN A 711 -33.02 -10.02 -2.51
N LEU A 712 -31.90 -10.76 -2.45
CA LEU A 712 -31.47 -11.49 -1.25
C LEU A 712 -30.61 -10.60 -0.36
N VAL A 713 -31.15 -10.20 0.80
CA VAL A 713 -30.47 -9.40 1.83
C VAL A 713 -29.83 -10.27 2.89
#